data_AF-A0A4R4EKQ3-F1
#
_entry.id   AF-A0A4R4EKQ3-F1
#
_cell.length_a   1.000
_cell.length_b   1.000
_cell.length_c   1.000
_cell.angle_alpha   90.00
_cell.angle_beta   90.00
_cell.angle_gamma   90.00
#
_symmetry.space_group_name_H-M   'P 1'
#
loop_
_entity.id
_entity.type
_entity.pdbx_description
1 polymer ?
#
loop_
_entity_poly.entity_id
_entity_poly.type
_entity_poly.pdbx_seq_one_letter_code
_entity_poly.pdbx_strand_id
1 'polypeptide(L)'
;MSNGHGRSTEGFGISRQQSVDLIVRTCLENGVTDPRQIAYILATAQHETRNFTAPEEDFGRSQARKLGYRGGEEYFGRGYVHLTHKDNYARMDRLLGLDGRLVRDPGLATDPEIAARIMVIGMRDGLFTGKRLDRYINADTNDVYNARRTVNGVTPTKPWSVQAAQACERYAEAWGEKLPALIVAARRDGVPRAPAPAPRTTAPTPAGADGQLKHGERGPEVTRLQRRLNALGYRDSEGRRLDEDGDYGRNTRDAVIAFQKANGLQGLGMVGPRTRDLLESAQPIGEQRQGQTPPPSGTARGDSRAIYDEAYRHFLADGNRFEYGRGDMRRSNSEGNRRTDSSRTEQDLDGDGLRGVDCSSFVWRGLRNAGYGVPATPFSTHALFNGDAVTRYSREHFNVISAAEARRDNGNLQPGDILLFKEKGSTGQHVGIFKGYDAGGRIQFIGSQVSTGPAVASAGRGSYWNGGEFEIVGALRAKPEFQVREPLHANQARTQAPRAMSEPANERPATGSALRASSADADGRLEPGERGPAVAELQKRLADLGYRGADGKPLDNHGNFDGNTKHALQQFQREHGLQGLGVAGLKTGLALARAESALMSHPSHPQHALYTQVLEKVHAEERARGLASGHHSQRIAAALAVECLREGITRVDRVEVNADNSLVRAVQVGAMRDEPGLNRATDGISVPQAARQALAESTEQIQQVAVNLQAQQRDQQQRSQASVLAR
;
A
#
# COMPACT_ATOMS: atom_id res chain seq x y z
N MET A 1 6.71 -36.71 -5.76
CA MET A 1 5.45 -36.19 -6.33
C MET A 1 4.84 -37.26 -7.22
N SER A 2 3.52 -37.26 -7.43
CA SER A 2 2.90 -38.22 -8.34
C SER A 2 3.10 -37.83 -9.81
N ASN A 3 3.28 -38.80 -10.70
CA ASN A 3 3.20 -38.58 -12.14
C ASN A 3 1.75 -38.30 -12.62
N GLY A 4 0.81 -38.02 -11.72
CA GLY A 4 -0.60 -37.68 -11.99
C GLY A 4 -1.47 -38.81 -12.55
N HIS A 5 -0.87 -39.98 -12.82
CA HIS A 5 -1.51 -41.15 -13.44
C HIS A 5 -1.88 -42.26 -12.43
N GLY A 6 -1.59 -42.07 -11.15
CA GLY A 6 -1.92 -43.01 -10.06
C GLY A 6 -2.47 -42.29 -8.83
N ARG A 7 -2.66 -43.02 -7.72
CA ARG A 7 -3.07 -42.42 -6.44
C ARG A 7 -2.00 -41.50 -5.87
N SER A 8 -2.42 -40.48 -5.11
CA SER A 8 -1.52 -39.65 -4.31
C SER A 8 -1.07 -40.42 -3.06
N THR A 9 0.24 -40.63 -2.93
CA THR A 9 0.90 -41.42 -1.86
C THR A 9 1.80 -40.59 -0.94
N GLU A 10 2.23 -39.41 -1.37
CA GLU A 10 3.01 -38.44 -0.57
C GLU A 10 2.07 -37.41 0.06
N GLY A 11 2.32 -37.05 1.32
CA GLY A 11 1.62 -35.95 2.00
C GLY A 11 2.26 -34.58 1.74
N PHE A 12 1.73 -33.54 2.40
CA PHE A 12 2.17 -32.13 2.28
C PHE A 12 3.60 -31.81 2.80
N GLY A 13 4.45 -32.81 3.06
CA GLY A 13 5.76 -32.64 3.70
C GLY A 13 5.73 -32.22 5.19
N ILE A 14 4.58 -31.79 5.69
CA ILE A 14 4.33 -31.41 7.09
C ILE A 14 3.25 -32.31 7.71
N SER A 15 3.19 -32.34 9.05
CA SER A 15 2.16 -33.10 9.76
C SER A 15 0.75 -32.53 9.57
N ARG A 16 -0.27 -33.35 9.88
CA ARG A 16 -1.67 -32.92 9.95
C ARG A 16 -1.85 -31.69 10.85
N GLN A 17 -1.22 -31.67 12.02
CA GLN A 17 -1.41 -30.57 12.97
C GLN A 17 -0.78 -29.27 12.43
N GLN A 18 0.45 -29.33 11.90
CA GLN A 18 1.09 -28.19 11.24
C GLN A 18 0.25 -27.67 10.06
N SER A 19 -0.43 -28.54 9.30
CA SER A 19 -1.36 -28.12 8.23
C SER A 19 -2.56 -27.33 8.80
N VAL A 20 -3.12 -27.78 9.91
CA VAL A 20 -4.25 -27.12 10.61
C VAL A 20 -3.80 -25.76 11.17
N ASP A 21 -2.67 -25.72 11.88
CA ASP A 21 -2.13 -24.50 12.48
C ASP A 21 -1.77 -23.45 11.41
N LEU A 22 -1.18 -23.90 10.30
CA LEU A 22 -0.90 -23.07 9.12
C LEU A 22 -2.18 -22.50 8.52
N ILE A 23 -3.20 -23.31 8.26
CA ILE A 23 -4.47 -22.83 7.69
C ILE A 23 -5.17 -21.84 8.63
N VAL A 24 -5.20 -22.10 9.95
CA VAL A 24 -5.77 -21.16 10.94
C VAL A 24 -5.00 -19.83 10.93
N ARG A 25 -3.66 -19.88 10.89
CA ARG A 25 -2.82 -18.68 10.79
C ARG A 25 -3.09 -17.91 9.49
N THR A 26 -3.06 -18.58 8.34
CA THR A 26 -3.32 -17.98 7.04
C THR A 26 -4.72 -17.37 6.95
N CYS A 27 -5.74 -17.96 7.60
CA CYS A 27 -7.07 -17.35 7.71
C CYS A 27 -7.00 -15.98 8.40
N LEU A 28 -6.39 -15.93 9.60
CA LEU A 28 -6.26 -14.71 10.39
C LEU A 28 -5.43 -13.64 9.65
N GLU A 29 -4.31 -14.02 9.04
CA GLU A 29 -3.44 -13.15 8.22
C GLU A 29 -4.14 -12.58 6.98
N ASN A 30 -5.19 -13.24 6.49
CA ASN A 30 -5.97 -12.83 5.32
C ASN A 30 -7.34 -12.25 5.69
N GLY A 31 -7.56 -11.87 6.95
CA GLY A 31 -8.77 -11.19 7.40
C GLY A 31 -10.01 -12.09 7.51
N VAL A 32 -9.85 -13.42 7.44
CA VAL A 32 -10.91 -14.38 7.74
C VAL A 32 -10.92 -14.58 9.26
N THR A 33 -11.68 -13.73 9.96
CA THR A 33 -11.69 -13.63 11.43
C THR A 33 -12.92 -14.26 12.09
N ASP A 34 -13.99 -14.54 11.35
CA ASP A 34 -15.17 -15.25 11.85
C ASP A 34 -14.81 -16.73 12.10
N PRO A 35 -14.92 -17.24 13.35
CA PRO A 35 -14.56 -18.62 13.66
C PRO A 35 -15.32 -19.65 12.80
N ARG A 36 -16.57 -19.37 12.44
CA ARG A 36 -17.39 -20.28 11.62
C ARG A 36 -16.83 -20.40 10.20
N GLN A 37 -16.29 -19.31 9.64
CA GLN A 37 -15.61 -19.33 8.34
C GLN A 37 -14.31 -20.13 8.41
N ILE A 38 -13.48 -19.92 9.44
CA ILE A 38 -12.20 -20.65 9.61
C ILE A 38 -12.46 -22.17 9.80
N ALA A 39 -13.45 -22.52 10.62
CA ALA A 39 -13.85 -23.91 10.82
C ALA A 39 -14.33 -24.56 9.51
N TYR A 40 -15.04 -23.81 8.65
CA TYR A 40 -15.45 -24.29 7.34
C TYR A 40 -14.29 -24.48 6.35
N ILE A 41 -13.26 -23.63 6.41
CA ILE A 41 -12.04 -23.79 5.62
C ILE A 41 -11.29 -25.06 6.05
N LEU A 42 -11.09 -25.28 7.36
CA LEU A 42 -10.50 -26.52 7.89
C LEU A 42 -11.32 -27.78 7.52
N ALA A 43 -12.64 -27.67 7.54
CA ALA A 43 -13.55 -28.74 7.14
C ALA A 43 -13.43 -29.11 5.66
N THR A 44 -13.35 -28.10 4.79
CA THR A 44 -13.12 -28.28 3.35
C THR A 44 -11.77 -28.94 3.10
N ALA A 45 -10.72 -28.49 3.80
CA ALA A 45 -9.37 -29.04 3.65
C ALA A 45 -9.31 -30.51 4.07
N GLN A 46 -9.95 -30.84 5.20
CA GLN A 46 -10.10 -32.20 5.69
C GLN A 46 -10.87 -33.09 4.70
N HIS A 47 -11.89 -32.56 4.02
CA HIS A 47 -12.70 -33.30 3.06
C HIS A 47 -11.93 -33.61 1.77
N GLU A 48 -11.47 -32.59 1.04
CA GLU A 48 -10.89 -32.77 -0.29
C GLU A 48 -9.53 -33.53 -0.19
N THR A 49 -8.69 -33.26 0.82
CA THR A 49 -7.33 -33.86 0.93
C THR A 49 -7.23 -35.16 1.73
N ARG A 50 -8.32 -35.93 1.90
CA ARG A 50 -8.33 -37.15 2.72
C ARG A 50 -7.72 -36.92 4.12
N ASN A 51 -8.22 -35.91 4.85
CA ASN A 51 -7.71 -35.49 6.17
C ASN A 51 -6.23 -35.06 6.17
N PHE A 52 -5.87 -34.11 5.29
CA PHE A 52 -4.54 -33.50 5.18
C PHE A 52 -3.42 -34.47 4.73
N THR A 53 -3.78 -35.53 3.99
CA THR A 53 -2.83 -36.56 3.51
C THR A 53 -2.65 -36.62 1.99
N ALA A 54 -3.55 -36.02 1.20
CA ALA A 54 -3.55 -36.08 -0.25
C ALA A 54 -3.45 -34.66 -0.88
N PRO A 55 -2.23 -34.15 -1.14
CA PRO A 55 -2.01 -32.86 -1.79
C PRO A 55 -2.30 -32.87 -3.30
N GLU A 56 -2.56 -34.04 -3.89
CA GLU A 56 -2.88 -34.23 -5.31
C GLU A 56 -4.12 -35.11 -5.47
N GLU A 57 -4.91 -34.89 -6.54
CA GLU A 57 -6.01 -35.80 -6.92
C GLU A 57 -5.49 -37.18 -7.35
N ASP A 58 -6.11 -38.25 -6.83
CA ASP A 58 -5.89 -39.61 -7.31
C ASP A 58 -6.25 -39.69 -8.81
N PHE A 59 -5.29 -40.11 -9.65
CA PHE A 59 -5.42 -40.15 -11.12
C PHE A 59 -5.69 -38.78 -11.77
N GLY A 60 -5.27 -37.68 -11.14
CA GLY A 60 -5.57 -36.30 -11.53
C GLY A 60 -5.39 -35.97 -13.02
N ARG A 61 -4.32 -36.42 -13.68
CA ARG A 61 -4.12 -36.18 -15.15
C ARG A 61 -5.18 -36.90 -15.98
N SER A 62 -5.42 -38.18 -15.69
CA SER A 62 -6.45 -39.00 -16.34
C SER A 62 -7.83 -38.38 -16.16
N GLN A 63 -8.11 -37.82 -14.98
CA GLN A 63 -9.33 -37.05 -14.72
C GLN A 63 -9.38 -35.75 -15.51
N ALA A 64 -8.32 -34.93 -15.48
CA ALA A 64 -8.24 -33.66 -16.18
C ALA A 64 -8.39 -33.82 -17.71
N ARG A 65 -7.83 -34.90 -18.27
CA ARG A 65 -8.01 -35.30 -19.68
C ARG A 65 -9.44 -35.73 -19.96
N LYS A 66 -10.03 -36.59 -19.11
CA LYS A 66 -11.41 -37.09 -19.25
C LYS A 66 -12.48 -35.99 -19.11
N LEU A 67 -12.21 -34.97 -18.29
CA LEU A 67 -13.11 -33.86 -18.00
C LEU A 67 -12.80 -32.57 -18.78
N GLY A 68 -11.85 -32.60 -19.73
CA GLY A 68 -11.56 -31.48 -20.63
C GLY A 68 -11.04 -30.22 -19.92
N TYR A 69 -10.11 -30.36 -18.97
CA TYR A 69 -9.62 -29.23 -18.18
C TYR A 69 -8.90 -28.18 -19.06
N ARG A 70 -9.35 -26.93 -18.95
CA ARG A 70 -8.80 -25.83 -19.75
C ARG A 70 -7.32 -25.61 -19.45
N GLY A 71 -6.52 -25.61 -20.52
CA GLY A 71 -5.07 -25.47 -20.49
C GLY A 71 -4.27 -26.77 -20.39
N GLY A 72 -4.91 -27.94 -20.33
CA GLY A 72 -4.26 -29.26 -20.42
C GLY A 72 -4.26 -30.06 -19.12
N GLU A 73 -3.87 -31.34 -19.22
CA GLU A 73 -3.91 -32.29 -18.10
C GLU A 73 -2.93 -31.95 -16.96
N GLU A 74 -1.91 -31.11 -17.20
CA GLU A 74 -0.98 -30.60 -16.18
C GLU A 74 -1.68 -29.92 -14.99
N TYR A 75 -2.87 -29.35 -15.21
CA TYR A 75 -3.59 -28.50 -14.26
C TYR A 75 -4.73 -29.25 -13.55
N PHE A 76 -4.46 -30.49 -13.14
CA PHE A 76 -5.31 -31.29 -12.25
C PHE A 76 -5.30 -30.78 -10.80
N GLY A 77 -6.18 -31.31 -9.95
CA GLY A 77 -6.41 -30.81 -8.59
C GLY A 77 -5.21 -30.98 -7.66
N ARG A 78 -4.76 -29.87 -7.06
CA ARG A 78 -3.68 -29.84 -6.07
C ARG A 78 -3.91 -28.89 -4.88
N GLY A 79 -3.23 -29.14 -3.77
CA GLY A 79 -3.30 -28.35 -2.54
C GLY A 79 -4.57 -28.61 -1.71
N TYR A 80 -4.78 -27.85 -0.62
CA TYR A 80 -5.88 -28.08 0.33
C TYR A 80 -7.30 -27.93 -0.22
N VAL A 81 -7.44 -27.49 -1.47
CA VAL A 81 -8.72 -27.23 -2.15
C VAL A 81 -8.81 -27.89 -3.53
N HIS A 82 -7.82 -28.75 -3.85
CA HIS A 82 -7.63 -29.38 -5.18
C HIS A 82 -7.86 -28.41 -6.35
N LEU A 83 -7.01 -27.38 -6.45
CA LEU A 83 -7.06 -26.34 -7.50
C LEU A 83 -6.95 -26.96 -8.90
N THR A 84 -7.93 -26.70 -9.76
CA THR A 84 -8.04 -27.24 -11.13
C THR A 84 -8.11 -26.14 -12.19
N HIS A 85 -7.73 -26.48 -13.43
CA HIS A 85 -7.70 -25.62 -14.64
C HIS A 85 -6.65 -24.50 -14.65
N LYS A 86 -5.98 -24.33 -15.79
CA LYS A 86 -4.90 -23.33 -15.99
C LYS A 86 -5.32 -21.90 -15.67
N ASP A 87 -6.57 -21.53 -15.96
CA ASP A 87 -7.09 -20.18 -15.67
C ASP A 87 -7.08 -19.87 -14.16
N ASN A 88 -7.34 -20.87 -13.32
CA ASN A 88 -7.37 -20.72 -11.88
C ASN A 88 -5.94 -20.75 -11.31
N TYR A 89 -5.06 -21.62 -11.82
CA TYR A 89 -3.62 -21.55 -11.53
C TYR A 89 -3.04 -20.17 -11.90
N ALA A 90 -3.36 -19.62 -13.07
CA ALA A 90 -2.91 -18.29 -13.51
C ALA A 90 -3.55 -17.12 -12.75
N ARG A 91 -4.77 -17.31 -12.20
CA ARG A 91 -5.40 -16.36 -11.29
C ARG A 91 -4.68 -16.34 -9.93
N MET A 92 -4.40 -17.52 -9.37
CA MET A 92 -3.70 -17.64 -8.10
C MET A 92 -2.23 -17.20 -8.20
N ASP A 93 -1.52 -17.61 -9.24
CA ASP A 93 -0.14 -17.19 -9.53
C ASP A 93 0.03 -15.65 -9.44
N ARG A 94 -0.88 -14.92 -10.10
CA ARG A 94 -0.92 -13.46 -10.11
C ARG A 94 -1.30 -12.84 -8.77
N LEU A 95 -2.20 -13.47 -8.00
CA LEU A 95 -2.65 -12.97 -6.71
C LEU A 95 -1.65 -13.26 -5.57
N LEU A 96 -0.89 -14.34 -5.70
CA LEU A 96 0.09 -14.79 -4.70
C LEU A 96 1.49 -14.20 -4.90
N GLY A 97 1.75 -13.56 -6.05
CA GLY A 97 3.03 -12.96 -6.39
C GLY A 97 4.07 -13.98 -6.85
N LEU A 98 3.68 -14.90 -7.74
CA LEU A 98 4.51 -16.03 -8.17
C LEU A 98 5.11 -15.89 -9.58
N ASP A 99 4.86 -14.78 -10.28
CA ASP A 99 5.51 -14.39 -11.55
C ASP A 99 5.51 -15.47 -12.65
N GLY A 100 4.37 -16.14 -12.81
CA GLY A 100 4.15 -17.25 -13.72
C GLY A 100 4.73 -18.59 -13.26
N ARG A 101 5.40 -18.66 -12.10
CA ARG A 101 5.99 -19.91 -11.59
C ARG A 101 4.93 -20.98 -11.34
N LEU A 102 3.78 -20.64 -10.76
CA LEU A 102 2.70 -21.60 -10.49
C LEU A 102 1.97 -22.02 -11.80
N VAL A 103 2.15 -21.28 -12.89
CA VAL A 103 1.67 -21.66 -14.23
C VAL A 103 2.68 -22.51 -15.00
N ARG A 104 3.98 -22.25 -14.84
CA ARG A 104 5.11 -23.00 -15.44
C ARG A 104 5.39 -24.31 -14.71
N ASP A 105 5.25 -24.30 -13.38
CA ASP A 105 5.38 -25.43 -12.46
C ASP A 105 4.11 -25.53 -11.59
N PRO A 106 3.09 -26.28 -12.05
CA PRO A 106 1.88 -26.56 -11.27
C PRO A 106 2.14 -27.36 -9.99
N GLY A 107 3.32 -28.01 -9.85
CA GLY A 107 3.71 -28.74 -8.65
C GLY A 107 3.80 -27.85 -7.41
N LEU A 108 4.07 -26.55 -7.60
CA LEU A 108 4.04 -25.55 -6.52
C LEU A 108 2.68 -25.45 -5.79
N ALA A 109 1.58 -25.98 -6.36
CA ALA A 109 0.31 -26.07 -5.64
C ALA A 109 0.27 -27.16 -4.53
N THR A 110 1.25 -28.07 -4.45
CA THR A 110 1.36 -29.04 -3.34
C THR A 110 2.16 -28.52 -2.15
N ASP A 111 2.90 -27.41 -2.31
CA ASP A 111 3.57 -26.74 -1.19
C ASP A 111 2.53 -26.27 -0.16
N PRO A 112 2.70 -26.53 1.15
CA PRO A 112 1.66 -26.26 2.13
C PRO A 112 1.37 -24.77 2.32
N GLU A 113 2.35 -23.87 2.21
CA GLU A 113 2.11 -22.42 2.36
C GLU A 113 1.39 -21.85 1.13
N ILE A 114 1.80 -22.27 -0.07
CA ILE A 114 1.11 -21.89 -1.32
C ILE A 114 -0.30 -22.48 -1.32
N ALA A 115 -0.48 -23.75 -0.94
CA ALA A 115 -1.78 -24.42 -0.85
C ALA A 115 -2.73 -23.74 0.14
N ALA A 116 -2.24 -23.35 1.33
CA ALA A 116 -3.04 -22.63 2.32
C ALA A 116 -3.49 -21.26 1.79
N ARG A 117 -2.57 -20.50 1.16
CA ARG A 117 -2.89 -19.19 0.58
C ARG A 117 -3.85 -19.28 -0.61
N ILE A 118 -3.68 -20.26 -1.51
CA ILE A 118 -4.62 -20.59 -2.59
C ILE A 118 -6.03 -20.78 -2.02
N MET A 119 -6.14 -21.61 -0.98
CA MET A 119 -7.42 -21.98 -0.38
C MET A 119 -8.10 -20.79 0.29
N VAL A 120 -7.43 -20.15 1.25
CA VAL A 120 -8.03 -19.10 2.08
C VAL A 120 -8.47 -17.91 1.25
N ILE A 121 -7.60 -17.39 0.37
CA ILE A 121 -7.91 -16.26 -0.50
C ILE A 121 -9.00 -16.66 -1.50
N GLY A 122 -8.91 -17.86 -2.08
CA GLY A 122 -9.90 -18.37 -3.01
C GLY A 122 -11.29 -18.54 -2.42
N MET A 123 -11.41 -18.91 -1.14
CA MET A 123 -12.70 -19.02 -0.46
C MET A 123 -13.25 -17.66 0.00
N ARG A 124 -12.40 -16.77 0.52
CA ARG A 124 -12.76 -15.40 0.93
C ARG A 124 -13.27 -14.56 -0.24
N ASP A 125 -12.61 -14.67 -1.39
CA ASP A 125 -12.87 -13.84 -2.58
C ASP A 125 -13.67 -14.60 -3.66
N GLY A 126 -14.02 -15.86 -3.41
CA GLY A 126 -14.91 -16.67 -4.26
C GLY A 126 -14.33 -17.05 -5.61
N LEU A 127 -13.00 -17.19 -5.68
CA LEU A 127 -12.22 -17.24 -6.92
C LEU A 127 -12.30 -18.56 -7.69
N PHE A 128 -12.95 -19.59 -7.13
CA PHE A 128 -13.16 -20.88 -7.79
C PHE A 128 -14.48 -20.92 -8.58
N THR A 129 -15.57 -20.41 -8.00
CA THR A 129 -16.95 -20.56 -8.52
C THR A 129 -17.70 -19.23 -8.72
N GLY A 130 -17.10 -18.10 -8.33
CA GLY A 130 -17.79 -16.81 -8.23
C GLY A 130 -18.74 -16.70 -7.02
N LYS A 131 -18.62 -17.58 -6.02
CA LYS A 131 -19.34 -17.50 -4.74
C LYS A 131 -18.34 -17.34 -3.60
N ARG A 132 -18.49 -16.27 -2.81
CA ARG A 132 -17.65 -15.96 -1.65
C ARG A 132 -18.17 -16.67 -0.39
N LEU A 133 -17.29 -17.04 0.53
CA LEU A 133 -17.66 -17.72 1.78
C LEU A 133 -18.58 -16.88 2.68
N ASP A 134 -18.38 -15.56 2.70
CA ASP A 134 -19.20 -14.61 3.49
C ASP A 134 -20.65 -14.47 2.99
N ARG A 135 -20.97 -14.97 1.80
CA ARG A 135 -22.35 -15.12 1.33
C ARG A 135 -23.14 -16.16 2.12
N TYR A 136 -22.45 -17.12 2.74
CA TYR A 136 -23.07 -18.27 3.42
C TYR A 136 -22.86 -18.22 4.93
N ILE A 137 -21.69 -17.74 5.38
CA ILE A 137 -21.32 -17.67 6.80
C ILE A 137 -20.90 -16.23 7.12
N ASN A 138 -21.73 -15.49 7.86
CA ASN A 138 -21.54 -14.09 8.24
C ASN A 138 -22.29 -13.79 9.55
N ALA A 139 -22.36 -12.53 9.98
CA ALA A 139 -23.04 -12.13 11.23
C ALA A 139 -24.47 -12.72 11.33
N ASP A 140 -25.24 -12.64 10.25
CA ASP A 140 -26.68 -12.95 10.20
C ASP A 140 -26.98 -14.36 9.67
N THR A 141 -26.01 -15.04 9.04
CA THR A 141 -26.19 -16.30 8.30
C THR A 141 -25.14 -17.34 8.66
N ASN A 142 -25.52 -18.61 8.76
CA ASN A 142 -24.59 -19.73 8.98
C ASN A 142 -24.98 -20.97 8.13
N ASP A 143 -25.08 -20.81 6.82
CA ASP A 143 -25.43 -21.85 5.85
C ASP A 143 -24.19 -22.69 5.48
N VAL A 144 -23.74 -23.50 6.44
CA VAL A 144 -22.53 -24.33 6.34
C VAL A 144 -22.65 -25.37 5.22
N TYR A 145 -23.83 -25.93 5.00
CA TYR A 145 -24.13 -26.84 3.89
C TYR A 145 -23.91 -26.21 2.50
N ASN A 146 -24.53 -25.05 2.21
CA ASN A 146 -24.34 -24.41 0.90
C ASN A 146 -23.00 -23.67 0.77
N ALA A 147 -22.27 -23.41 1.86
CA ALA A 147 -20.92 -22.86 1.81
C ALA A 147 -19.97 -23.67 0.90
N ARG A 148 -20.23 -24.97 0.65
CA ARG A 148 -19.46 -25.79 -0.30
C ARG A 148 -19.43 -25.19 -1.70
N ARG A 149 -20.49 -24.48 -2.11
CA ARG A 149 -20.59 -23.76 -3.40
C ARG A 149 -19.49 -22.74 -3.62
N THR A 150 -18.75 -22.35 -2.58
CA THR A 150 -17.53 -21.53 -2.66
C THR A 150 -16.41 -22.22 -3.44
N VAL A 151 -16.32 -23.56 -3.34
CA VAL A 151 -15.28 -24.39 -3.97
C VAL A 151 -15.86 -25.28 -5.07
N ASN A 152 -16.96 -25.98 -4.80
CA ASN A 152 -17.52 -26.99 -5.70
C ASN A 152 -19.06 -27.03 -5.60
N GLY A 153 -19.74 -27.35 -6.70
CA GLY A 153 -21.20 -27.30 -6.77
C GLY A 153 -21.87 -28.29 -5.81
N VAL A 154 -22.99 -27.84 -5.23
CA VAL A 154 -23.96 -28.71 -4.53
C VAL A 154 -25.17 -28.92 -5.44
N THR A 155 -25.31 -30.12 -5.98
CA THR A 155 -26.34 -30.50 -6.96
C THR A 155 -27.24 -31.59 -6.36
N PRO A 156 -28.53 -31.31 -6.05
CA PRO A 156 -29.42 -32.27 -5.39
C PRO A 156 -29.56 -33.62 -6.12
N THR A 157 -29.50 -33.62 -7.46
CA THR A 157 -29.57 -34.83 -8.29
C THR A 157 -28.26 -35.64 -8.34
N LYS A 158 -27.23 -35.27 -7.57
CA LYS A 158 -25.94 -35.97 -7.51
C LYS A 158 -25.64 -36.34 -6.04
N PRO A 159 -25.91 -37.58 -5.59
CA PRO A 159 -25.77 -37.97 -4.17
C PRO A 159 -24.39 -37.66 -3.57
N TRP A 160 -23.30 -37.89 -4.31
CA TRP A 160 -21.94 -37.57 -3.87
C TRP A 160 -21.73 -36.07 -3.56
N SER A 161 -22.41 -35.19 -4.28
CA SER A 161 -22.32 -33.73 -4.15
C SER A 161 -23.07 -33.21 -2.92
N VAL A 162 -24.16 -33.89 -2.54
CA VAL A 162 -24.90 -33.70 -1.28
C VAL A 162 -24.10 -34.26 -0.10
N GLN A 163 -23.61 -35.50 -0.20
CA GLN A 163 -22.79 -36.15 0.83
C GLN A 163 -21.51 -35.38 1.15
N ALA A 164 -20.87 -34.78 0.13
CA ALA A 164 -19.71 -33.92 0.29
C ALA A 164 -20.03 -32.64 1.10
N ALA A 165 -21.19 -32.03 0.88
CA ALA A 165 -21.64 -30.88 1.69
C ALA A 165 -21.94 -31.29 3.14
N GLN A 166 -22.65 -32.41 3.36
CA GLN A 166 -22.91 -32.98 4.69
C GLN A 166 -21.64 -33.46 5.42
N ALA A 167 -20.57 -33.78 4.69
CA ALA A 167 -19.26 -34.06 5.27
C ALA A 167 -18.57 -32.77 5.75
N CYS A 168 -18.53 -31.73 4.90
CA CYS A 168 -17.97 -30.43 5.25
C CYS A 168 -18.72 -29.78 6.43
N GLU A 169 -20.04 -29.93 6.49
CA GLU A 169 -20.87 -29.40 7.58
C GLU A 169 -20.51 -30.00 8.94
N ARG A 170 -20.55 -31.33 9.07
CA ARG A 170 -20.17 -32.05 10.31
C ARG A 170 -18.70 -31.83 10.69
N TYR A 171 -17.80 -31.68 9.70
CA TYR A 171 -16.41 -31.35 9.97
C TYR A 171 -16.26 -29.91 10.47
N ALA A 172 -17.06 -28.96 9.99
CA ALA A 172 -16.99 -27.56 10.45
C ALA A 172 -17.52 -27.42 11.89
N GLU A 173 -18.57 -28.16 12.24
CA GLU A 173 -19.05 -28.29 13.62
C GLU A 173 -17.94 -28.84 14.55
N ALA A 174 -17.37 -30.00 14.19
CA ALA A 174 -16.29 -30.64 14.96
C ALA A 174 -14.95 -29.86 14.95
N TRP A 175 -14.78 -28.87 14.07
CA TRP A 175 -13.69 -27.90 14.12
C TRP A 175 -14.05 -26.68 14.98
N GLY A 176 -15.30 -26.21 14.96
CA GLY A 176 -15.79 -25.09 15.74
C GLY A 176 -15.55 -25.23 17.24
N GLU A 177 -15.73 -26.43 17.79
CA GLU A 177 -15.41 -26.75 19.20
C GLU A 177 -13.93 -26.52 19.55
N LYS A 178 -13.02 -26.85 18.63
CA LYS A 178 -11.56 -26.87 18.84
C LYS A 178 -10.91 -25.54 18.48
N LEU A 179 -11.57 -24.78 17.61
CA LEU A 179 -11.03 -23.58 17.01
C LEU A 179 -10.70 -22.45 18.00
N PRO A 180 -11.42 -22.21 19.12
CA PRO A 180 -11.00 -21.22 20.12
C PRO A 180 -9.58 -21.48 20.64
N ALA A 181 -9.24 -22.74 20.92
CA ALA A 181 -7.90 -23.12 21.36
C ALA A 181 -6.86 -22.96 20.24
N LEU A 182 -7.20 -23.32 18.99
CA LEU A 182 -6.32 -23.15 17.83
C LEU A 182 -6.07 -21.68 17.49
N ILE A 183 -7.07 -20.80 17.60
CA ILE A 183 -6.91 -19.34 17.43
C ILE A 183 -6.03 -18.76 18.54
N VAL A 184 -6.19 -19.21 19.79
CA VAL A 184 -5.31 -18.79 20.89
C VAL A 184 -3.88 -19.27 20.67
N ALA A 185 -3.66 -20.52 20.24
CA ALA A 185 -2.34 -21.05 19.90
C ALA A 185 -1.69 -20.26 18.75
N ALA A 186 -2.37 -20.12 17.61
CA ALA A 186 -1.88 -19.39 16.44
C ALA A 186 -1.57 -17.90 16.72
N ARG A 187 -2.23 -17.29 17.71
CA ARG A 187 -1.90 -15.94 18.21
C ARG A 187 -0.76 -15.93 19.22
N ARG A 188 -0.66 -16.95 20.08
CA ARG A 188 0.37 -17.07 21.12
C ARG A 188 1.75 -17.37 20.55
N ASP A 189 1.82 -18.18 19.50
CA ASP A 189 3.05 -18.47 18.75
C ASP A 189 3.55 -17.24 17.94
N GLY A 190 2.78 -16.14 17.93
CA GLY A 190 3.23 -14.82 17.51
C GLY A 190 4.14 -14.10 18.52
N VAL A 191 4.35 -14.66 19.73
CA VAL A 191 5.31 -14.15 20.72
C VAL A 191 6.58 -15.01 20.70
N PRO A 192 7.78 -14.45 20.47
CA PRO A 192 9.02 -15.22 20.38
C PRO A 192 9.45 -15.73 21.75
N ARG A 193 9.68 -17.04 21.88
CA ARG A 193 10.34 -17.65 23.04
C ARG A 193 11.83 -17.81 22.77
N ALA A 194 12.66 -17.17 23.58
CA ALA A 194 14.12 -17.30 23.52
C ALA A 194 14.60 -18.72 23.91
N PRO A 195 15.76 -19.18 23.40
CA PRO A 195 16.34 -20.48 23.74
C PRO A 195 16.96 -20.49 25.13
N ALA A 196 17.24 -21.69 25.65
CA ALA A 196 18.15 -21.83 26.79
C ALA A 196 19.60 -21.48 26.35
N PRO A 197 20.37 -20.72 27.15
CA PRO A 197 21.74 -20.32 26.81
C PRO A 197 22.73 -21.49 26.97
N ALA A 198 23.90 -21.51 26.31
CA ALA A 198 24.49 -20.64 25.27
C ALA A 198 25.66 -21.42 24.62
N PRO A 199 26.25 -21.00 23.46
CA PRO A 199 26.08 -19.73 22.70
C PRO A 199 25.51 -19.92 21.25
N ARG A 200 24.76 -19.01 20.57
CA ARG A 200 24.20 -17.64 20.77
C ARG A 200 22.94 -17.40 19.87
N THR A 201 21.83 -16.82 20.42
CA THR A 201 20.73 -15.96 19.83
C THR A 201 19.97 -16.38 18.52
N THR A 202 19.01 -15.69 17.84
CA THR A 202 18.25 -14.39 17.95
C THR A 202 16.82 -14.46 17.27
N ALA A 203 15.93 -13.43 17.39
CA ALA A 203 14.59 -13.25 16.73
C ALA A 203 14.15 -11.73 16.75
N PRO A 204 12.97 -11.19 16.27
CA PRO A 204 11.69 -11.73 15.74
C PRO A 204 11.28 -11.24 14.32
N THR A 205 10.10 -10.62 14.01
CA THR A 205 9.43 -10.48 12.64
C THR A 205 8.68 -9.11 12.36
N PRO A 206 8.54 -8.57 11.11
CA PRO A 206 7.97 -7.21 10.80
C PRO A 206 6.86 -7.10 9.69
N ALA A 207 6.57 -5.87 9.22
CA ALA A 207 5.70 -5.47 8.11
C ALA A 207 6.36 -5.42 6.70
N GLY A 208 5.56 -5.51 5.63
CA GLY A 208 6.03 -5.46 4.23
C GLY A 208 6.65 -6.77 3.71
N ALA A 209 6.76 -7.77 4.58
CA ALA A 209 7.64 -8.92 4.48
C ALA A 209 7.30 -9.97 3.39
N ASP A 210 6.24 -9.74 2.60
CA ASP A 210 5.84 -10.54 1.45
C ASP A 210 5.97 -9.80 0.10
N GLY A 211 6.49 -8.57 0.10
CA GLY A 211 6.59 -7.70 -1.08
C GLY A 211 5.36 -6.81 -1.31
N GLN A 212 4.37 -6.81 -0.41
CA GLN A 212 3.21 -5.92 -0.45
C GLN A 212 3.10 -5.09 0.84
N LEU A 213 2.30 -4.03 0.82
CA LEU A 213 1.92 -3.26 2.02
C LEU A 213 0.40 -3.33 2.20
N LYS A 214 -0.11 -3.56 3.40
CA LYS A 214 -1.55 -3.80 3.63
C LYS A 214 -2.06 -3.29 4.98
N HIS A 215 -3.38 -3.12 5.07
CA HIS A 215 -4.05 -2.53 6.23
C HIS A 215 -3.71 -3.22 7.56
N GLY A 216 -3.37 -2.42 8.57
CA GLY A 216 -2.92 -2.87 9.89
C GLY A 216 -1.41 -3.06 10.03
N GLU A 217 -0.66 -3.16 8.93
CA GLU A 217 0.80 -3.04 8.95
C GLU A 217 1.24 -1.62 9.28
N ARG A 218 2.44 -1.47 9.86
CA ARG A 218 2.97 -0.16 10.26
C ARG A 218 4.48 -0.10 10.01
N GLY A 219 5.00 1.05 9.60
CA GLY A 219 6.43 1.29 9.39
C GLY A 219 6.76 2.17 8.18
N PRO A 220 8.06 2.40 7.91
CA PRO A 220 8.52 3.43 6.97
C PRO A 220 8.08 3.24 5.52
N GLU A 221 7.85 2.01 5.06
CA GLU A 221 7.31 1.74 3.72
C GLU A 221 5.84 2.22 3.59
N VAL A 222 5.07 2.15 4.68
CA VAL A 222 3.73 2.74 4.75
C VAL A 222 3.81 4.26 4.83
N THR A 223 4.75 4.82 5.59
CA THR A 223 5.03 6.26 5.60
C THR A 223 5.37 6.76 4.19
N ARG A 224 6.22 6.01 3.47
CA ARG A 224 6.66 6.30 2.11
C ARG A 224 5.51 6.18 1.11
N LEU A 225 4.60 5.24 1.32
CA LEU A 225 3.33 5.12 0.60
C LEU A 225 2.39 6.31 0.86
N GLN A 226 2.09 6.65 2.12
CA GLN A 226 1.27 7.82 2.50
C GLN A 226 1.85 9.12 1.94
N ARG A 227 3.17 9.30 2.07
CA ARG A 227 3.94 10.43 1.55
C ARG A 227 3.89 10.49 0.02
N ARG A 228 3.98 9.35 -0.68
CA ARG A 228 3.85 9.32 -2.14
C ARG A 228 2.41 9.60 -2.59
N LEU A 229 1.41 9.03 -1.93
CA LEU A 229 -0.01 9.33 -2.16
C LEU A 229 -0.27 10.84 -2.00
N ASN A 230 0.17 11.43 -0.89
CA ASN A 230 0.09 12.87 -0.62
C ASN A 230 0.81 13.72 -1.67
N ALA A 231 2.02 13.35 -2.07
CA ALA A 231 2.80 14.04 -3.10
C ALA A 231 2.17 13.93 -4.50
N LEU A 232 1.39 12.87 -4.73
CA LEU A 232 0.55 12.66 -5.92
C LEU A 232 -0.87 13.24 -5.76
N GLY A 233 -1.17 13.94 -4.66
CA GLY A 233 -2.44 14.62 -4.42
C GLY A 233 -3.58 13.77 -3.85
N TYR A 234 -3.35 12.49 -3.54
CA TYR A 234 -4.37 11.59 -2.98
C TYR A 234 -4.52 11.79 -1.46
N ARG A 235 -5.72 11.50 -0.96
CA ARG A 235 -6.23 11.89 0.37
C ARG A 235 -7.18 10.84 0.93
N ASP A 236 -7.53 10.95 2.21
CA ASP A 236 -8.46 10.03 2.86
C ASP A 236 -9.91 10.20 2.36
N SER A 237 -10.80 9.30 2.80
CA SER A 237 -12.22 9.26 2.44
C SER A 237 -13.05 10.44 2.96
N GLU A 238 -12.48 11.26 3.85
CA GLU A 238 -13.04 12.52 4.35
C GLU A 238 -12.31 13.76 3.76
N GLY A 239 -11.43 13.53 2.77
CA GLY A 239 -10.74 14.59 2.04
C GLY A 239 -9.49 15.16 2.69
N ARG A 240 -9.08 14.66 3.85
CA ARG A 240 -7.90 15.15 4.57
C ARG A 240 -6.63 14.61 3.93
N ARG A 241 -5.56 15.41 3.99
CA ARG A 241 -4.20 14.89 3.71
C ARG A 241 -3.97 13.69 4.62
N LEU A 242 -3.40 12.60 4.09
CA LEU A 242 -2.98 11.50 4.93
C LEU A 242 -1.96 12.01 5.94
N ASP A 243 -2.14 11.69 7.21
CA ASP A 243 -1.02 11.77 8.13
C ASP A 243 0.04 10.75 7.68
N GLU A 244 1.29 11.21 7.62
CA GLU A 244 2.43 10.38 7.19
C GLU A 244 3.03 9.69 8.42
N ASP A 245 2.15 9.09 9.21
CA ASP A 245 2.42 8.47 10.52
C ASP A 245 3.07 7.09 10.42
N GLY A 246 3.03 6.47 9.23
CA GLY A 246 3.49 5.11 8.99
C GLY A 246 2.50 4.02 9.40
N ASP A 247 1.28 4.36 9.80
CA ASP A 247 0.23 3.39 10.11
C ASP A 247 -0.59 3.11 8.84
N TYR A 248 -0.75 1.84 8.47
CA TYR A 248 -1.66 1.47 7.39
C TYR A 248 -3.08 1.41 7.95
N GLY A 249 -3.51 2.51 8.57
CA GLY A 249 -4.84 2.74 9.11
C GLY A 249 -5.91 2.77 8.02
N ARG A 250 -7.16 3.05 8.43
CA ARG A 250 -8.29 3.06 7.50
C ARG A 250 -8.15 4.16 6.44
N ASN A 251 -7.74 5.35 6.88
CA ASN A 251 -7.51 6.53 6.04
C ASN A 251 -6.44 6.26 4.97
N THR A 252 -5.29 5.71 5.37
CA THR A 252 -4.21 5.24 4.49
C THR A 252 -4.72 4.26 3.44
N ARG A 253 -5.50 3.26 3.86
CA ARG A 253 -6.09 2.25 2.98
C ARG A 253 -7.03 2.87 1.96
N ASP A 254 -7.88 3.81 2.37
CA ASP A 254 -8.87 4.43 1.48
C ASP A 254 -8.19 5.32 0.42
N ALA A 255 -7.13 6.03 0.78
CA ALA A 255 -6.31 6.78 -0.18
C ALA A 255 -5.54 5.87 -1.16
N VAL A 256 -5.05 4.71 -0.71
CA VAL A 256 -4.51 3.67 -1.61
C VAL A 256 -5.58 3.19 -2.58
N ILE A 257 -6.81 2.96 -2.12
CA ILE A 257 -7.94 2.56 -2.97
C ILE A 257 -8.26 3.65 -3.99
N ALA A 258 -8.25 4.92 -3.59
CA ALA A 258 -8.42 6.07 -4.50
C ALA A 258 -7.31 6.13 -5.56
N PHE A 259 -6.04 6.04 -5.17
CA PHE A 259 -4.91 5.98 -6.10
C PHE A 259 -4.99 4.78 -7.06
N GLN A 260 -5.35 3.60 -6.54
CA GLN A 260 -5.48 2.39 -7.34
C GLN A 260 -6.57 2.55 -8.39
N LYS A 261 -7.79 2.94 -7.99
CA LYS A 261 -8.89 3.22 -8.93
C LYS A 261 -8.51 4.28 -9.96
N ALA A 262 -7.86 5.36 -9.52
CA ALA A 262 -7.43 6.45 -10.39
C ALA A 262 -6.33 6.08 -11.40
N ASN A 263 -5.65 4.94 -11.24
CA ASN A 263 -4.65 4.42 -12.17
C ASN A 263 -5.01 3.04 -12.73
N GLY A 264 -6.32 2.72 -12.80
CA GLY A 264 -6.84 1.54 -13.48
C GLY A 264 -6.69 0.21 -12.74
N LEU A 265 -6.34 0.24 -11.45
CA LEU A 265 -6.20 -0.94 -10.59
C LEU A 265 -7.49 -1.20 -9.78
N GLN A 266 -7.69 -2.43 -9.31
CA GLN A 266 -8.96 -2.88 -8.68
C GLN A 266 -9.33 -2.21 -7.34
N GLY A 267 -8.45 -1.41 -6.72
CA GLY A 267 -8.79 -0.66 -5.51
C GLY A 267 -9.09 -1.54 -4.29
N LEU A 268 -8.15 -2.44 -3.94
CA LEU A 268 -8.30 -3.36 -2.81
C LEU A 268 -7.69 -2.83 -1.50
N GLY A 269 -6.83 -1.81 -1.60
CA GLY A 269 -6.17 -1.21 -0.43
C GLY A 269 -4.96 -2.01 0.04
N MET A 270 -4.21 -2.62 -0.89
CA MET A 270 -2.90 -3.28 -0.66
C MET A 270 -1.93 -2.94 -1.80
N VAL A 271 -0.67 -2.63 -1.49
CA VAL A 271 0.35 -2.11 -2.42
C VAL A 271 1.45 -3.15 -2.66
N GLY A 272 1.13 -4.15 -3.48
CA GLY A 272 2.13 -4.99 -4.16
C GLY A 272 2.84 -4.26 -5.31
N PRO A 273 3.84 -4.90 -5.95
CA PRO A 273 4.76 -4.25 -6.90
C PRO A 273 4.06 -3.41 -7.96
N ARG A 274 3.10 -3.96 -8.69
CA ARG A 274 2.34 -3.26 -9.75
C ARG A 274 1.56 -2.01 -9.30
N THR A 275 1.34 -1.83 -8.00
CA THR A 275 0.84 -0.55 -7.45
C THR A 275 1.98 0.39 -7.08
N ARG A 276 3.09 -0.14 -6.54
CA ARG A 276 4.31 0.60 -6.20
C ARG A 276 4.99 1.18 -7.45
N ASP A 277 5.11 0.40 -8.52
CA ASP A 277 5.61 0.84 -9.83
C ASP A 277 4.79 2.03 -10.36
N LEU A 278 3.46 1.98 -10.24
CA LEU A 278 2.57 3.07 -10.64
C LEU A 278 2.63 4.27 -9.69
N LEU A 279 2.85 4.06 -8.39
CA LEU A 279 3.09 5.16 -7.43
C LEU A 279 4.42 5.88 -7.74
N GLU A 280 5.48 5.15 -8.07
CA GLU A 280 6.81 5.74 -8.27
C GLU A 280 6.98 6.31 -9.68
N SER A 281 6.35 5.74 -10.71
CA SER A 281 6.34 6.29 -12.09
C SER A 281 5.31 7.40 -12.33
N ALA A 282 4.23 7.47 -11.56
CA ALA A 282 3.36 8.65 -11.59
C ALA A 282 4.13 9.88 -11.06
N GLN A 283 4.04 11.01 -11.76
CA GLN A 283 4.63 12.28 -11.31
C GLN A 283 3.65 13.08 -10.43
N PRO A 284 4.17 13.96 -9.53
CA PRO A 284 3.35 14.94 -8.82
C PRO A 284 2.51 15.77 -9.80
N ILE A 285 1.31 16.17 -9.37
CA ILE A 285 0.32 16.88 -10.20
C ILE A 285 0.80 18.29 -10.65
N GLY A 286 1.99 18.74 -10.23
CA GLY A 286 2.62 19.98 -10.67
C GLY A 286 3.90 19.86 -11.52
N GLU A 287 4.48 18.68 -11.72
CA GLU A 287 5.91 18.56 -12.14
C GLU A 287 6.13 18.14 -13.61
N GLN A 288 5.09 18.05 -14.43
CA GLN A 288 5.20 17.78 -15.89
C GLN A 288 5.68 18.99 -16.73
N ARG A 289 6.41 19.95 -16.14
CA ARG A 289 6.87 21.16 -16.84
C ARG A 289 8.40 21.25 -16.92
N GLN A 290 8.89 21.01 -18.14
CA GLN A 290 10.21 21.31 -18.71
C GLN A 290 11.32 20.26 -18.53
N GLY A 291 11.38 19.35 -19.50
CA GLY A 291 12.55 18.52 -19.86
C GLY A 291 12.88 18.52 -21.37
N GLN A 292 12.16 19.32 -22.16
CA GLN A 292 12.54 19.71 -23.53
C GLN A 292 13.18 21.10 -23.46
N THR A 293 14.22 21.37 -24.25
CA THR A 293 14.79 22.73 -24.35
C THR A 293 13.71 23.71 -24.86
N PRO A 294 13.45 24.82 -24.16
CA PRO A 294 12.36 25.71 -24.55
C PRO A 294 12.63 26.42 -25.89
N PRO A 295 11.64 26.55 -26.79
CA PRO A 295 11.52 27.80 -27.53
C PRO A 295 11.34 28.95 -26.51
N PRO A 296 11.86 30.16 -26.78
CA PRO A 296 12.08 31.15 -25.74
C PRO A 296 10.80 31.65 -25.06
N SER A 297 10.86 31.72 -23.72
CA SER A 297 10.12 32.63 -22.83
C SER A 297 8.67 32.98 -23.19
N GLY A 298 7.73 32.10 -22.79
CA GLY A 298 6.32 32.48 -22.70
C GLY A 298 5.48 31.48 -21.91
N THR A 299 4.72 31.95 -20.91
CA THR A 299 3.52 31.23 -20.44
C THR A 299 2.44 31.41 -21.49
N ALA A 300 2.47 30.57 -22.52
CA ALA A 300 1.48 30.60 -23.58
C ALA A 300 0.09 30.23 -23.03
N ARG A 301 -0.92 31.02 -23.41
CA ARG A 301 -2.32 30.60 -23.36
C ARG A 301 -2.47 29.26 -24.10
N GLY A 302 -3.35 28.39 -23.61
CA GLY A 302 -3.78 27.19 -24.35
C GLY A 302 -3.16 25.86 -23.95
N ASP A 303 -2.44 25.77 -22.84
CA ASP A 303 -2.06 24.47 -22.28
C ASP A 303 -3.30 23.71 -21.78
N SER A 304 -3.78 22.74 -22.57
CA SER A 304 -4.97 21.94 -22.24
C SER A 304 -4.84 21.24 -20.90
N ARG A 305 -3.61 20.92 -20.46
CA ARG A 305 -3.33 20.22 -19.21
C ARG A 305 -3.99 20.87 -17.99
N ALA A 306 -4.08 22.20 -17.99
CA ALA A 306 -4.74 22.96 -16.92
C ALA A 306 -6.23 22.57 -16.72
N ILE A 307 -6.93 22.16 -17.79
CA ILE A 307 -8.34 21.73 -17.74
C ILE A 307 -8.46 20.43 -16.93
N TYR A 308 -7.52 19.50 -17.12
CA TYR A 308 -7.45 18.26 -16.35
C TYR A 308 -7.06 18.55 -14.90
N ASP A 309 -6.00 19.32 -14.65
CA ASP A 309 -5.50 19.53 -13.29
C ASP A 309 -6.49 20.30 -12.41
N GLU A 310 -7.20 21.30 -12.97
CA GLU A 310 -8.20 22.08 -12.22
C GLU A 310 -9.52 21.30 -12.02
N ALA A 311 -9.92 20.42 -12.94
CA ALA A 311 -11.05 19.52 -12.71
C ALA A 311 -10.72 18.42 -11.70
N TYR A 312 -9.54 17.82 -11.81
CA TYR A 312 -9.06 16.79 -10.89
C TYR A 312 -8.97 17.35 -9.46
N ARG A 313 -8.39 18.53 -9.28
CA ARG A 313 -8.30 19.22 -7.99
C ARG A 313 -9.70 19.39 -7.37
N HIS A 314 -10.57 20.10 -8.07
CA HIS A 314 -11.91 20.50 -7.62
C HIS A 314 -12.82 19.31 -7.27
N PHE A 315 -12.81 18.25 -8.08
CA PHE A 315 -13.73 17.11 -7.96
C PHE A 315 -13.17 15.85 -7.29
N LEU A 316 -11.85 15.67 -7.24
CA LEU A 316 -11.22 14.40 -6.82
C LEU A 316 -10.12 14.55 -5.76
N ALA A 317 -9.67 15.78 -5.44
CA ALA A 317 -8.59 16.01 -4.47
C ALA A 317 -8.97 16.94 -3.30
N ASP A 318 -9.83 17.94 -3.52
CA ASP A 318 -10.19 18.96 -2.52
C ASP A 318 -11.20 18.48 -1.45
N GLY A 319 -11.34 17.16 -1.25
CA GLY A 319 -12.17 16.55 -0.19
C GLY A 319 -13.69 16.67 -0.35
N ASN A 320 -14.14 17.51 -1.28
CA ASN A 320 -15.53 17.66 -1.66
C ASN A 320 -16.13 16.30 -2.12
N ARG A 321 -17.13 15.78 -1.40
CA ARG A 321 -17.92 14.63 -1.89
C ARG A 321 -18.94 15.08 -2.93
N PHE A 322 -19.08 14.29 -3.99
CA PHE A 322 -19.98 14.52 -5.12
C PHE A 322 -20.62 13.21 -5.58
N GLU A 323 -21.78 13.30 -6.21
CA GLU A 323 -22.38 12.20 -6.97
C GLU A 323 -22.91 12.67 -8.35
N TYR A 324 -23.51 11.76 -9.11
CA TYR A 324 -24.10 12.10 -10.40
C TYR A 324 -25.46 12.76 -10.24
N GLY A 325 -25.49 14.08 -10.42
CA GLY A 325 -26.68 14.87 -10.18
C GLY A 325 -27.42 15.31 -11.45
N ARG A 326 -28.69 14.94 -11.57
CA ARG A 326 -29.59 15.24 -12.71
C ARG A 326 -31.06 15.14 -12.30
N GLY A 327 -31.77 16.27 -12.26
CA GLY A 327 -33.21 16.30 -11.92
C GLY A 327 -34.13 15.48 -12.83
N ASP A 328 -33.71 15.25 -14.08
CA ASP A 328 -34.36 14.41 -15.08
C ASP A 328 -33.92 12.92 -15.06
N MET A 329 -32.95 12.54 -14.23
CA MET A 329 -32.42 11.17 -14.14
C MET A 329 -32.28 10.68 -12.69
N ARG A 330 -33.39 10.69 -11.93
CA ARG A 330 -33.41 10.05 -10.60
C ARG A 330 -33.10 8.55 -10.71
N ARG A 331 -31.93 8.14 -10.22
CA ARG A 331 -31.50 6.73 -10.13
C ARG A 331 -31.14 6.39 -8.68
N SER A 332 -30.92 5.12 -8.40
CA SER A 332 -30.42 4.68 -7.10
C SER A 332 -28.89 4.67 -7.08
N ASN A 333 -28.28 5.50 -6.24
CA ASN A 333 -26.83 5.50 -6.00
C ASN A 333 -26.34 4.22 -5.30
N SER A 334 -25.02 3.96 -5.37
CA SER A 334 -24.42 2.72 -4.87
C SER A 334 -24.19 2.68 -3.35
N GLU A 335 -24.39 3.78 -2.63
CA GLU A 335 -24.10 3.90 -1.18
C GLU A 335 -25.35 3.81 -0.28
N GLY A 336 -26.54 3.56 -0.85
CA GLY A 336 -27.70 3.02 -0.10
C GLY A 336 -28.86 3.97 0.18
N ASN A 337 -28.71 5.28 -0.06
CA ASN A 337 -29.81 6.27 -0.04
C ASN A 337 -30.92 5.88 -1.05
N ARG A 338 -30.52 5.49 -2.26
CA ARG A 338 -31.38 5.26 -3.44
C ARG A 338 -32.02 6.52 -4.05
N ARG A 339 -31.49 7.70 -3.75
CA ARG A 339 -31.72 8.91 -4.56
C ARG A 339 -30.41 9.37 -5.14
N THR A 340 -30.54 10.19 -6.18
CA THR A 340 -29.45 11.00 -6.74
C THR A 340 -29.95 12.44 -6.76
N ASP A 341 -29.10 13.40 -6.38
CA ASP A 341 -29.47 14.82 -6.37
C ASP A 341 -29.99 15.26 -7.76
N SER A 342 -30.98 16.15 -7.73
CA SER A 342 -31.47 16.86 -8.90
C SER A 342 -30.53 17.97 -9.41
N SER A 343 -29.63 18.48 -8.56
CA SER A 343 -28.64 19.49 -8.90
C SER A 343 -27.66 18.97 -9.95
N ARG A 344 -27.38 19.78 -10.97
CA ARG A 344 -26.29 19.50 -11.94
C ARG A 344 -25.02 20.28 -11.59
N THR A 345 -25.11 21.17 -10.62
CA THR A 345 -24.25 22.34 -10.49
C THR A 345 -23.68 22.46 -9.07
N GLU A 346 -23.30 21.33 -8.48
CA GLU A 346 -22.49 21.26 -7.24
C GLU A 346 -23.20 21.81 -6.00
N GLN A 347 -24.53 21.66 -5.96
CA GLN A 347 -25.34 21.88 -4.75
C GLN A 347 -25.64 20.50 -4.14
N ASP A 348 -26.01 20.49 -2.87
CA ASP A 348 -26.52 19.33 -2.13
C ASP A 348 -27.96 19.70 -1.75
N LEU A 349 -28.94 19.09 -2.43
CA LEU A 349 -30.36 19.46 -2.30
C LEU A 349 -31.22 18.45 -1.54
N ASP A 350 -30.71 17.26 -1.22
CA ASP A 350 -31.41 16.29 -0.34
C ASP A 350 -30.71 16.05 1.00
N GLY A 351 -29.52 16.60 1.21
CA GLY A 351 -28.87 16.77 2.51
C GLY A 351 -28.04 15.58 2.97
N ASP A 352 -27.66 14.66 2.06
CA ASP A 352 -26.86 13.47 2.41
C ASP A 352 -25.34 13.71 2.42
N GLY A 353 -24.90 14.91 2.04
CA GLY A 353 -23.50 15.33 1.99
C GLY A 353 -22.84 15.13 0.62
N LEU A 354 -23.54 14.60 -0.38
CA LEU A 354 -23.07 14.44 -1.75
C LEU A 354 -23.60 15.57 -2.64
N ARG A 355 -22.69 16.35 -3.25
CA ARG A 355 -23.10 17.39 -4.21
C ARG A 355 -23.39 16.83 -5.60
N GLY A 356 -24.57 17.13 -6.16
CA GLY A 356 -24.95 16.72 -7.50
C GLY A 356 -24.17 17.42 -8.61
N VAL A 357 -23.49 16.65 -9.48
CA VAL A 357 -22.84 17.18 -10.69
C VAL A 357 -22.97 16.24 -11.89
N ASP A 358 -23.27 16.79 -13.07
CA ASP A 358 -23.36 16.01 -14.33
C ASP A 358 -22.08 16.09 -15.19
N CYS A 359 -21.93 15.16 -16.14
CA CYS A 359 -20.71 15.06 -16.95
C CYS A 359 -20.35 16.36 -17.72
N SER A 360 -21.34 17.09 -18.22
CA SER A 360 -21.11 18.38 -18.89
C SER A 360 -20.73 19.51 -17.93
N SER A 361 -21.33 19.55 -16.74
CA SER A 361 -21.05 20.55 -15.71
C SER A 361 -19.67 20.34 -15.08
N PHE A 362 -19.26 19.08 -14.93
CA PHE A 362 -17.90 18.66 -14.58
C PHE A 362 -16.85 19.21 -15.57
N VAL A 363 -17.06 19.01 -16.88
CA VAL A 363 -16.15 19.53 -17.93
C VAL A 363 -16.15 21.07 -17.95
N TRP A 364 -17.31 21.71 -17.82
CA TRP A 364 -17.44 23.16 -17.74
C TRP A 364 -16.66 23.75 -16.55
N ARG A 365 -16.71 23.11 -15.38
CA ARG A 365 -15.98 23.56 -14.18
C ARG A 365 -14.47 23.49 -14.39
N GLY A 366 -13.97 22.40 -14.99
CA GLY A 366 -12.56 22.26 -15.37
C GLY A 366 -12.09 23.42 -16.27
N LEU A 367 -12.82 23.67 -17.36
CA LEU A 367 -12.55 24.79 -18.26
C LEU A 367 -12.62 26.15 -17.56
N ARG A 368 -13.65 26.40 -16.74
CA ARG A 368 -13.84 27.67 -16.03
C ARG A 368 -12.74 27.92 -15.01
N ASN A 369 -12.33 26.91 -14.25
CA ASN A 369 -11.25 27.02 -13.26
C ASN A 369 -9.89 27.23 -13.95
N ALA A 370 -9.63 26.51 -15.06
CA ALA A 370 -8.46 26.68 -15.93
C ALA A 370 -8.43 28.01 -16.73
N GLY A 371 -9.44 28.87 -16.58
CA GLY A 371 -9.42 30.24 -17.10
C GLY A 371 -9.93 30.39 -18.54
N TYR A 372 -10.57 29.36 -19.10
CA TYR A 372 -11.23 29.44 -20.40
C TYR A 372 -12.55 30.20 -20.33
N GLY A 373 -12.88 30.90 -21.42
CA GLY A 373 -14.03 31.80 -21.55
C GLY A 373 -15.40 31.11 -21.70
N VAL A 374 -15.64 30.04 -20.94
CA VAL A 374 -16.94 29.35 -20.93
C VAL A 374 -18.05 30.26 -20.35
N PRO A 375 -19.33 30.04 -20.72
CA PRO A 375 -20.45 30.81 -20.19
C PRO A 375 -20.53 30.81 -18.66
N ALA A 376 -21.16 31.84 -18.09
CA ALA A 376 -21.30 32.00 -16.64
C ALA A 376 -22.16 30.90 -15.97
N THR A 377 -22.97 30.17 -16.75
CA THR A 377 -23.73 28.97 -16.37
C THR A 377 -23.14 27.71 -17.03
N PRO A 378 -23.25 26.52 -16.40
CA PRO A 378 -22.86 25.26 -17.02
C PRO A 378 -23.59 24.97 -18.33
N PHE A 379 -22.83 24.54 -19.34
CA PHE A 379 -23.40 24.06 -20.60
C PHE A 379 -23.85 22.59 -20.49
N SER A 380 -24.64 22.11 -21.47
CA SER A 380 -24.98 20.69 -21.61
C SER A 380 -24.02 19.97 -22.57
N THR A 381 -24.03 18.63 -22.59
CA THR A 381 -23.29 17.83 -23.59
C THR A 381 -23.62 18.22 -25.03
N HIS A 382 -24.88 18.60 -25.27
CA HIS A 382 -25.40 18.97 -26.58
C HIS A 382 -24.90 20.35 -27.07
N ALA A 383 -24.34 21.17 -26.17
CA ALA A 383 -23.60 22.38 -26.55
C ALA A 383 -22.22 22.06 -27.15
N LEU A 384 -21.66 20.88 -26.88
CA LEU A 384 -20.37 20.44 -27.43
C LEU A 384 -20.54 19.59 -28.70
N PHE A 385 -21.46 18.63 -28.72
CA PHE A 385 -21.69 17.73 -29.86
C PHE A 385 -23.10 17.12 -29.87
N ASN A 386 -23.55 16.67 -31.03
CA ASN A 386 -24.85 16.03 -31.24
C ASN A 386 -24.68 14.81 -32.16
N GLY A 387 -24.84 13.62 -31.58
CA GLY A 387 -24.50 12.35 -32.23
C GLY A 387 -23.00 12.28 -32.51
N ASP A 388 -22.63 12.39 -33.78
CA ASP A 388 -21.24 12.34 -34.25
C ASP A 388 -20.76 13.74 -34.72
N ALA A 389 -21.62 14.76 -34.62
CA ALA A 389 -21.38 16.11 -35.12
C ALA A 389 -21.07 17.12 -34.00
N VAL A 390 -19.84 17.62 -33.97
CA VAL A 390 -19.45 18.74 -33.10
C VAL A 390 -20.22 20.03 -33.45
N THR A 391 -20.54 20.84 -32.44
CA THR A 391 -21.29 22.09 -32.61
C THR A 391 -20.45 23.22 -33.21
N ARG A 392 -21.10 24.34 -33.57
CA ARG A 392 -20.41 25.60 -33.89
C ARG A 392 -19.50 26.03 -32.73
N TYR A 393 -20.03 26.10 -31.50
CA TYR A 393 -19.28 26.47 -30.29
C TYR A 393 -17.99 25.63 -30.12
N SER A 394 -18.07 24.31 -30.34
CA SER A 394 -16.89 23.45 -30.32
C SER A 394 -15.89 23.78 -31.42
N ARG A 395 -16.31 24.00 -32.67
CA ARG A 395 -15.39 24.39 -33.76
C ARG A 395 -14.77 25.78 -33.55
N GLU A 396 -15.50 26.67 -32.88
CA GLU A 396 -15.09 28.04 -32.58
C GLU A 396 -13.98 28.05 -31.51
N HIS A 397 -14.16 27.32 -30.40
CA HIS A 397 -13.26 27.37 -29.25
C HIS A 397 -12.30 26.17 -29.08
N PHE A 398 -12.46 25.09 -29.86
CA PHE A 398 -11.66 23.86 -29.75
C PHE A 398 -11.15 23.39 -31.12
N ASN A 399 -9.98 22.76 -31.12
CA ASN A 399 -9.47 21.96 -32.22
C ASN A 399 -10.08 20.55 -32.13
N VAL A 400 -10.67 20.09 -33.24
CA VAL A 400 -11.46 18.84 -33.27
C VAL A 400 -10.58 17.66 -33.64
N ILE A 401 -10.51 16.68 -32.75
CA ILE A 401 -9.78 15.42 -32.93
C ILE A 401 -10.79 14.36 -33.39
N SER A 402 -10.50 13.73 -34.53
CA SER A 402 -11.44 12.77 -35.15
C SER A 402 -11.63 11.51 -34.31
N ALA A 403 -12.76 10.82 -34.48
CA ALA A 403 -13.01 9.50 -33.88
C ALA A 403 -11.86 8.51 -34.16
N ALA A 404 -11.29 8.54 -35.37
CA ALA A 404 -10.22 7.64 -35.78
C ALA A 404 -8.88 7.89 -35.06
N GLU A 405 -8.61 9.14 -34.66
CA GLU A 405 -7.44 9.50 -33.85
C GLU A 405 -7.72 9.27 -32.36
N ALA A 406 -8.87 9.74 -31.86
CA ALA A 406 -9.27 9.63 -30.46
C ALA A 406 -9.50 8.18 -29.98
N ARG A 407 -9.57 7.20 -30.88
CA ARG A 407 -9.63 5.75 -30.59
C ARG A 407 -8.27 5.04 -30.66
N ARG A 408 -7.17 5.73 -30.98
CA ARG A 408 -5.84 5.12 -31.04
C ARG A 408 -5.29 4.90 -29.63
N ASP A 409 -4.93 3.65 -29.34
CA ASP A 409 -4.03 3.34 -28.22
C ASP A 409 -2.70 4.07 -28.48
N ASN A 410 -2.20 4.83 -27.52
CA ASN A 410 -1.04 5.73 -27.67
C ASN A 410 -1.13 6.74 -28.85
N GLY A 411 -2.32 7.22 -29.17
CA GLY A 411 -2.55 8.32 -30.13
C GLY A 411 -2.14 9.71 -29.62
N ASN A 412 -2.40 10.74 -30.43
CA ASN A 412 -2.03 12.13 -30.16
C ASN A 412 -3.02 12.87 -29.23
N LEU A 413 -3.66 12.18 -28.28
CA LEU A 413 -4.48 12.82 -27.25
C LEU A 413 -3.58 13.44 -26.17
N GLN A 414 -3.93 14.65 -25.73
CA GLN A 414 -3.20 15.39 -24.69
C GLN A 414 -4.08 15.54 -23.44
N PRO A 415 -3.51 15.45 -22.23
CA PRO A 415 -4.27 15.66 -21.00
C PRO A 415 -5.07 16.97 -21.05
N GLY A 416 -6.35 16.90 -20.66
CA GLY A 416 -7.28 18.03 -20.80
C GLY A 416 -8.12 18.04 -22.07
N ASP A 417 -7.84 17.20 -23.06
CA ASP A 417 -8.74 16.98 -24.21
C ASP A 417 -10.10 16.46 -23.73
N ILE A 418 -11.19 17.03 -24.25
CA ILE A 418 -12.55 16.58 -23.91
C ILE A 418 -12.95 15.44 -24.83
N LEU A 419 -12.98 14.21 -24.32
CA LEU A 419 -13.50 13.03 -25.00
C LEU A 419 -15.02 13.14 -25.18
N LEU A 420 -15.49 12.77 -26.37
CA LEU A 420 -16.90 12.76 -26.74
C LEU A 420 -17.37 11.32 -26.87
N PHE A 421 -18.38 10.92 -26.08
CA PHE A 421 -18.91 9.56 -26.05
C PHE A 421 -20.39 9.52 -26.44
N LYS A 422 -20.75 8.63 -27.36
CA LYS A 422 -22.14 8.40 -27.82
C LYS A 422 -22.60 7.01 -27.37
N GLU A 423 -23.78 6.92 -26.80
CA GLU A 423 -24.43 5.65 -26.43
C GLU A 423 -24.95 4.95 -27.70
N LYS A 424 -24.82 3.63 -27.78
CA LYS A 424 -25.23 2.87 -28.97
C LYS A 424 -26.73 2.63 -28.99
N GLY A 425 -27.37 2.98 -30.11
CA GLY A 425 -28.79 2.76 -30.33
C GLY A 425 -29.73 3.77 -29.66
N SER A 426 -29.19 4.83 -29.05
CA SER A 426 -29.97 5.91 -28.42
C SER A 426 -29.47 7.30 -28.85
N THR A 427 -30.05 8.35 -28.26
CA THR A 427 -29.54 9.74 -28.31
C THR A 427 -28.66 10.10 -27.11
N GLY A 428 -28.25 9.12 -26.31
CA GLY A 428 -27.40 9.31 -25.13
C GLY A 428 -26.02 9.82 -25.48
N GLN A 429 -25.56 10.85 -24.75
CA GLN A 429 -24.27 11.50 -24.96
C GLN A 429 -23.60 11.80 -23.62
N HIS A 430 -22.31 11.49 -23.53
CA HIS A 430 -21.48 11.68 -22.34
C HIS A 430 -20.15 12.37 -22.73
N VAL A 431 -19.51 13.04 -21.77
CA VAL A 431 -18.20 13.69 -21.98
C VAL A 431 -17.28 13.42 -20.80
N GLY A 432 -15.98 13.39 -21.04
CA GLY A 432 -14.97 13.27 -20.01
C GLY A 432 -13.66 13.95 -20.40
N ILE A 433 -12.82 14.26 -19.43
CA ILE A 433 -11.53 14.91 -19.64
C ILE A 433 -10.45 13.82 -19.70
N PHE A 434 -9.72 13.75 -20.82
CA PHE A 434 -8.63 12.80 -21.00
C PHE A 434 -7.52 13.03 -19.95
N LYS A 435 -7.09 11.93 -19.30
CA LYS A 435 -5.99 11.91 -18.32
C LYS A 435 -4.66 11.54 -18.99
N GLY A 436 -4.69 10.58 -19.90
CA GLY A 436 -3.49 9.94 -20.46
C GLY A 436 -3.79 8.51 -20.93
N TYR A 437 -2.74 7.80 -21.31
CA TYR A 437 -2.80 6.36 -21.60
C TYR A 437 -2.26 5.56 -20.40
N ASP A 438 -2.79 4.35 -20.18
CA ASP A 438 -2.20 3.40 -19.22
C ASP A 438 -1.03 2.61 -19.82
N ALA A 439 -0.36 1.79 -19.01
CA ALA A 439 0.77 0.96 -19.44
C ALA A 439 0.39 -0.13 -20.47
N GLY A 440 -0.90 -0.35 -20.77
CA GLY A 440 -1.39 -1.16 -21.89
C GLY A 440 -1.78 -0.33 -23.12
N GLY A 441 -1.45 0.97 -23.13
CA GLY A 441 -1.78 1.93 -24.17
C GLY A 441 -3.23 2.38 -24.20
N ARG A 442 -4.06 2.03 -23.20
CA ARG A 442 -5.50 2.31 -23.23
C ARG A 442 -5.83 3.68 -22.66
N ILE A 443 -6.85 4.31 -23.21
CA ILE A 443 -7.36 5.62 -22.81
C ILE A 443 -7.83 5.61 -21.35
N GLN A 444 -7.33 6.54 -20.55
CA GLN A 444 -7.79 6.84 -19.20
C GLN A 444 -8.38 8.27 -19.17
N PHE A 445 -9.51 8.47 -18.50
CA PHE A 445 -10.20 9.77 -18.45
C PHE A 445 -10.93 9.97 -17.12
N ILE A 446 -11.33 11.22 -16.83
CA ILE A 446 -12.12 11.60 -15.65
C ILE A 446 -13.46 12.21 -16.06
N GLY A 447 -14.53 11.89 -15.33
CA GLY A 447 -15.89 12.38 -15.63
C GLY A 447 -16.90 12.00 -14.54
N SER A 448 -18.03 12.71 -14.49
CA SER A 448 -19.13 12.36 -13.57
C SER A 448 -19.95 11.19 -14.13
N GLN A 449 -19.72 10.00 -13.57
CA GLN A 449 -20.26 8.71 -14.01
C GLN A 449 -21.69 8.50 -13.51
N VAL A 450 -22.60 8.05 -14.38
CA VAL A 450 -24.06 7.97 -14.14
C VAL A 450 -24.45 7.10 -12.92
N SER A 451 -23.54 6.25 -12.42
CA SER A 451 -23.75 5.36 -11.27
C SER A 451 -22.95 5.73 -10.00
N THR A 452 -21.93 6.59 -10.10
CA THR A 452 -20.97 6.84 -8.99
C THR A 452 -20.45 8.28 -8.89
N GLY A 453 -20.94 9.23 -9.70
CA GLY A 453 -20.41 10.59 -9.73
C GLY A 453 -18.99 10.71 -10.28
N PRO A 454 -18.27 11.81 -9.98
CA PRO A 454 -16.90 12.06 -10.43
C PRO A 454 -15.95 10.88 -10.14
N ALA A 455 -15.46 10.23 -11.19
CA ALA A 455 -14.51 9.13 -11.09
C ALA A 455 -13.61 9.03 -12.33
N VAL A 456 -12.51 8.28 -12.17
CA VAL A 456 -11.61 7.90 -13.28
C VAL A 456 -12.14 6.62 -13.94
N ALA A 457 -12.10 6.58 -15.28
CA ALA A 457 -12.61 5.48 -16.09
C ALA A 457 -11.67 5.16 -17.27
N SER A 458 -11.75 3.91 -17.77
CA SER A 458 -10.85 3.34 -18.77
C SER A 458 -11.57 2.92 -20.06
N ALA A 459 -11.14 3.46 -21.19
CA ALA A 459 -11.80 3.34 -22.49
C ALA A 459 -10.98 2.54 -23.52
N GLY A 460 -10.52 1.34 -23.12
CA GLY A 460 -9.91 0.38 -24.05
C GLY A 460 -10.91 -0.22 -25.03
N ARG A 461 -10.44 -0.64 -26.22
CA ARG A 461 -11.30 -1.19 -27.30
C ARG A 461 -12.16 -2.36 -26.81
N GLY A 462 -13.45 -2.31 -27.11
CA GLY A 462 -14.45 -3.29 -26.65
C GLY A 462 -14.89 -3.13 -25.19
N SER A 463 -14.39 -2.14 -24.44
CA SER A 463 -14.92 -1.81 -23.11
C SER A 463 -16.23 -1.03 -23.23
N TYR A 464 -16.94 -0.92 -22.10
CA TYR A 464 -18.14 -0.11 -21.92
C TYR A 464 -18.04 1.29 -22.58
N TRP A 465 -16.87 1.94 -22.51
CA TRP A 465 -16.64 3.30 -22.99
C TRP A 465 -16.16 3.42 -24.44
N ASN A 466 -15.73 2.32 -25.07
CA ASN A 466 -15.09 2.35 -26.38
C ASN A 466 -15.38 1.06 -27.18
N GLY A 467 -16.64 0.86 -27.52
CA GLY A 467 -17.10 -0.22 -28.40
C GLY A 467 -18.15 -1.14 -27.80
N GLY A 468 -18.32 -1.11 -26.47
CA GLY A 468 -19.45 -1.71 -25.75
C GLY A 468 -20.72 -0.83 -25.86
N GLU A 469 -21.21 -0.35 -24.72
CA GLU A 469 -22.44 0.47 -24.61
C GLU A 469 -22.25 1.89 -25.16
N PHE A 470 -21.07 2.48 -24.93
CA PHE A 470 -20.64 3.77 -25.48
C PHE A 470 -19.50 3.61 -26.49
N GLU A 471 -19.37 4.62 -27.36
CA GLU A 471 -18.34 4.71 -28.38
C GLU A 471 -17.75 6.12 -28.45
N ILE A 472 -16.41 6.23 -28.57
CA ILE A 472 -15.70 7.51 -28.68
C ILE A 472 -15.94 8.10 -30.08
N VAL A 473 -16.71 9.18 -30.19
CA VAL A 473 -17.01 9.84 -31.48
C VAL A 473 -16.03 10.97 -31.83
N GLY A 474 -15.12 11.32 -30.90
CA GLY A 474 -14.04 12.27 -31.13
C GLY A 474 -13.47 12.82 -29.83
N ALA A 475 -12.63 13.84 -29.94
CA ALA A 475 -12.23 14.66 -28.79
C ALA A 475 -12.07 16.15 -29.18
N LEU A 476 -12.01 17.04 -28.19
CA LEU A 476 -11.87 18.48 -28.37
C LEU A 476 -10.69 19.01 -27.54
N ARG A 477 -9.68 19.58 -28.20
CA ARG A 477 -8.58 20.29 -27.54
C ARG A 477 -8.87 21.78 -27.49
N ALA A 478 -8.92 22.38 -26.31
CA ALA A 478 -9.22 23.82 -26.20
C ALA A 478 -8.14 24.67 -26.90
N LYS A 479 -8.54 25.73 -27.61
CA LYS A 479 -7.60 26.60 -28.32
C LYS A 479 -6.96 27.66 -27.39
N PRO A 480 -5.73 28.11 -27.65
CA PRO A 480 -5.08 29.22 -26.94
C PRO A 480 -5.96 30.46 -26.74
N GLU A 481 -6.57 30.95 -27.82
CA GLU A 481 -7.40 32.15 -27.84
C GLU A 481 -8.68 32.05 -26.99
N PHE A 482 -9.09 30.84 -26.58
CA PHE A 482 -10.21 30.63 -25.68
C PHE A 482 -9.86 30.85 -24.20
N GLN A 483 -8.57 30.94 -23.84
CA GLN A 483 -8.13 31.15 -22.46
C GLN A 483 -8.09 32.65 -22.10
N VAL A 484 -9.18 33.15 -21.50
CA VAL A 484 -9.35 34.57 -21.21
C VAL A 484 -8.54 35.06 -20.01
N ARG A 485 -8.24 34.18 -19.04
CA ARG A 485 -7.45 34.46 -17.83
C ARG A 485 -6.52 33.29 -17.49
N GLU A 486 -5.53 33.52 -16.62
CA GLU A 486 -4.72 32.44 -16.04
C GLU A 486 -5.59 31.41 -15.26
N PRO A 487 -5.17 30.13 -15.19
CA PRO A 487 -5.77 29.14 -14.30
C PRO A 487 -5.83 29.62 -12.84
N LEU A 488 -6.86 29.19 -12.12
CA LEU A 488 -7.15 29.63 -10.75
C LEU A 488 -5.96 29.42 -9.80
N HIS A 489 -5.17 28.36 -9.98
CA HIS A 489 -4.04 28.02 -9.11
C HIS A 489 -2.65 28.31 -9.72
N ALA A 490 -2.56 29.08 -10.81
CA ALA A 490 -1.33 29.25 -11.61
C ALA A 490 -0.09 29.78 -10.84
N ASN A 491 -0.27 30.64 -9.83
CA ASN A 491 0.84 31.33 -9.17
C ASN A 491 1.47 30.59 -7.97
N GLN A 492 0.87 29.50 -7.47
CA GLN A 492 1.43 28.76 -6.33
C GLN A 492 2.74 28.00 -6.66
N ALA A 493 3.13 27.95 -7.93
CA ALA A 493 4.34 27.26 -8.42
C ALA A 493 5.59 28.16 -8.56
N ARG A 494 5.57 29.43 -8.09
CA ARG A 494 6.66 30.40 -8.36
C ARG A 494 7.55 30.80 -7.17
N THR A 495 7.27 30.31 -5.96
CA THR A 495 7.77 30.97 -4.72
C THR A 495 8.99 30.33 -4.04
N GLN A 496 9.65 29.32 -4.63
CA GLN A 496 10.83 28.66 -4.03
C GLN A 496 11.99 28.46 -5.04
N ALA A 497 12.81 29.50 -5.23
CA ALA A 497 14.15 29.41 -5.80
C ALA A 497 15.01 30.60 -5.31
N PRO A 498 16.22 30.39 -4.76
CA PRO A 498 17.12 31.49 -4.42
C PRO A 498 17.70 32.17 -5.67
N ARG A 499 17.97 33.47 -5.60
CA ARG A 499 18.74 34.18 -6.63
C ARG A 499 20.23 33.83 -6.52
N ALA A 500 20.86 33.53 -7.65
CA ALA A 500 22.31 33.57 -7.84
C ALA A 500 22.64 34.63 -8.92
N MET A 501 23.88 35.13 -8.92
CA MET A 501 24.33 36.21 -9.80
C MET A 501 25.16 35.70 -11.00
N SER A 502 25.31 36.57 -12.00
CA SER A 502 26.26 36.55 -13.12
C SER A 502 27.70 36.15 -12.72
N GLU A 503 28.62 35.66 -13.58
CA GLU A 503 28.72 35.39 -15.05
C GLU A 503 30.03 34.55 -15.27
N PRO A 504 30.61 34.35 -16.49
CA PRO A 504 30.06 33.92 -17.78
C PRO A 504 30.79 32.65 -18.33
N ALA A 505 30.64 32.34 -19.62
CA ALA A 505 30.99 31.06 -20.27
C ALA A 505 32.46 30.80 -20.64
N ASN A 506 32.86 29.52 -20.62
CA ASN A 506 33.40 28.73 -21.77
C ASN A 506 33.35 27.21 -21.40
N GLU A 507 33.63 26.16 -22.20
CA GLU A 507 34.01 25.97 -23.62
C GLU A 507 33.53 24.57 -24.12
N ARG A 508 33.90 24.13 -25.33
CA ARG A 508 33.66 22.82 -25.97
C ARG A 508 34.73 22.54 -27.06
N PRO A 509 34.85 21.32 -27.65
CA PRO A 509 34.64 19.95 -27.12
C PRO A 509 35.75 18.96 -27.57
N ALA A 510 35.74 17.68 -27.14
CA ALA A 510 36.22 16.56 -27.97
C ALA A 510 35.78 15.14 -27.50
N THR A 511 35.38 14.34 -28.49
CA THR A 511 35.24 12.87 -28.60
C THR A 511 35.96 11.91 -27.62
N GLY A 512 35.35 10.74 -27.34
CA GLY A 512 36.15 9.53 -27.03
C GLY A 512 35.45 8.31 -26.40
N SER A 513 35.03 7.34 -27.22
CA SER A 513 34.71 5.93 -26.87
C SER A 513 33.56 5.63 -25.89
N ALA A 514 32.82 4.54 -26.14
CA ALA A 514 31.71 4.09 -25.31
C ALA A 514 32.02 2.76 -24.62
N LEU A 515 31.89 2.73 -23.29
CA LEU A 515 31.66 1.52 -22.52
C LEU A 515 30.33 1.68 -21.79
N ARG A 516 29.37 0.80 -22.09
CA ARG A 516 28.03 0.84 -21.48
C ARG A 516 28.09 0.31 -20.05
N ALA A 517 28.10 1.20 -19.06
CA ALA A 517 27.63 0.86 -17.72
C ALA A 517 26.11 0.62 -17.78
N SER A 518 25.65 -0.52 -17.26
CA SER A 518 24.22 -0.81 -17.10
C SER A 518 23.66 -0.01 -15.92
N SER A 519 22.59 0.74 -16.16
CA SER A 519 21.80 1.41 -15.11
C SER A 519 21.16 0.38 -14.17
N ALA A 520 21.26 0.58 -12.86
CA ALA A 520 20.82 -0.36 -11.81
C ALA A 520 19.29 -0.47 -11.64
N ASP A 521 18.53 0.15 -12.54
CA ASP A 521 17.08 0.35 -12.42
C ASP A 521 16.24 -0.76 -13.10
N ALA A 522 16.83 -1.95 -13.33
CA ALA A 522 16.27 -2.99 -14.19
C ALA A 522 15.78 -4.27 -13.47
N ASP A 523 16.29 -4.59 -12.27
CA ASP A 523 16.05 -5.89 -11.61
C ASP A 523 15.78 -5.85 -10.09
N GLY A 524 15.88 -4.68 -9.44
CA GLY A 524 15.49 -4.49 -8.04
C GLY A 524 16.46 -5.10 -7.01
N ARG A 525 17.76 -5.02 -7.30
CA ARG A 525 18.86 -5.47 -6.42
C ARG A 525 19.83 -4.32 -6.17
N LEU A 526 20.56 -4.36 -5.06
CA LEU A 526 21.74 -3.51 -4.86
C LEU A 526 22.97 -4.40 -4.70
N GLU A 527 23.95 -4.25 -5.58
CA GLU A 527 25.16 -5.06 -5.65
C GLU A 527 26.46 -4.24 -5.43
N PRO A 528 27.58 -4.88 -5.04
CA PRO A 528 28.83 -4.18 -4.72
C PRO A 528 29.43 -3.42 -5.92
N GLY A 529 29.84 -2.17 -5.67
CA GLY A 529 30.31 -1.24 -6.70
C GLY A 529 29.28 -0.22 -7.18
N GLU A 530 28.00 -0.42 -6.87
CA GLU A 530 26.94 0.56 -7.14
C GLU A 530 27.04 1.81 -6.26
N ARG A 531 26.39 2.90 -6.70
CA ARG A 531 26.37 4.19 -6.00
C ARG A 531 25.00 4.85 -6.10
N GLY A 532 24.55 5.46 -5.01
CA GLY A 532 23.30 6.22 -4.98
C GLY A 532 22.66 6.30 -3.58
N PRO A 533 21.54 7.03 -3.45
CA PRO A 533 20.83 7.20 -2.18
C PRO A 533 20.27 5.88 -1.62
N ALA A 534 19.96 4.90 -2.48
CA ALA A 534 19.55 3.56 -2.04
C ALA A 534 20.65 2.83 -1.24
N VAL A 535 21.91 3.06 -1.59
CA VAL A 535 23.07 2.53 -0.84
C VAL A 535 23.30 3.32 0.45
N ALA A 536 23.11 4.64 0.43
CA ALA A 536 23.22 5.47 1.64
C ALA A 536 22.20 5.07 2.70
N GLU A 537 20.97 4.76 2.28
CA GLU A 537 19.92 4.23 3.17
C GLU A 537 20.25 2.82 3.66
N LEU A 538 20.83 1.95 2.82
CA LEU A 538 21.31 0.62 3.22
C LEU A 538 22.40 0.70 4.30
N GLN A 539 23.39 1.59 4.12
CA GLN A 539 24.46 1.86 5.09
C GLN A 539 23.88 2.35 6.43
N LYS A 540 22.96 3.31 6.37
CA LYS A 540 22.30 3.90 7.55
C LYS A 540 21.56 2.85 8.37
N ARG A 541 20.73 2.04 7.70
CA ARG A 541 19.90 0.99 8.32
C ARG A 541 20.76 -0.06 9.02
N LEU A 542 21.86 -0.47 8.40
CA LEU A 542 22.86 -1.35 9.02
C LEU A 542 23.51 -0.69 10.25
N ALA A 543 23.88 0.60 10.18
CA ALA A 543 24.52 1.32 11.28
C ALA A 543 23.60 1.59 12.47
N ASP A 544 22.33 1.92 12.25
CA ASP A 544 21.32 2.13 13.31
C ASP A 544 21.03 0.82 14.07
N LEU A 545 21.09 -0.30 13.36
CA LEU A 545 21.04 -1.67 13.90
C LEU A 545 22.37 -2.14 14.54
N GLY A 546 23.43 -1.32 14.52
CA GLY A 546 24.71 -1.62 15.15
C GLY A 546 25.71 -2.42 14.30
N TYR A 547 25.37 -2.77 13.06
CA TYR A 547 26.29 -3.43 12.13
C TYR A 547 27.36 -2.46 11.62
N ARG A 548 28.59 -2.96 11.49
CA ARG A 548 29.81 -2.16 11.35
C ARG A 548 30.64 -2.59 10.15
N GLY A 549 31.49 -1.67 9.67
CA GLY A 549 32.45 -1.93 8.61
C GLY A 549 33.43 -3.05 8.97
N ALA A 550 34.20 -3.52 7.99
CA ALA A 550 35.26 -4.50 8.22
C ALA A 550 36.38 -3.95 9.12
N ASP A 551 36.45 -2.62 9.27
CA ASP A 551 37.34 -1.89 10.18
C ASP A 551 36.75 -1.66 11.59
N GLY A 552 35.58 -2.23 11.89
CA GLY A 552 34.88 -2.12 13.18
C GLY A 552 34.20 -0.76 13.43
N LYS A 553 34.28 0.20 12.51
CA LYS A 553 33.62 1.50 12.65
C LYS A 553 32.13 1.41 12.29
N PRO A 554 31.27 2.30 12.83
CA PRO A 554 29.94 2.52 12.27
C PRO A 554 30.05 2.86 10.79
N LEU A 555 29.12 2.39 9.96
CA LEU A 555 29.09 2.78 8.55
C LEU A 555 28.82 4.29 8.42
N ASP A 556 29.44 4.89 7.43
CA ASP A 556 29.16 6.22 6.94
C ASP A 556 28.17 6.15 5.76
N ASN A 557 27.16 7.02 5.76
CA ASN A 557 26.02 6.95 4.83
C ASN A 557 26.33 7.68 3.51
N HIS A 558 27.50 7.41 2.96
CA HIS A 558 28.12 8.13 1.85
C HIS A 558 27.63 7.67 0.46
N GLY A 559 26.82 6.61 0.39
CA GLY A 559 26.09 6.21 -0.82
C GLY A 559 26.90 5.44 -1.86
N ASN A 560 27.95 4.71 -1.46
CA ASN A 560 28.79 3.92 -2.36
C ASN A 560 28.96 2.50 -1.79
N PHE A 561 28.66 1.47 -2.58
CA PHE A 561 28.54 0.09 -2.12
C PHE A 561 29.93 -0.55 -2.04
N ASP A 562 30.65 -0.15 -1.01
CA ASP A 562 32.04 -0.49 -0.75
C ASP A 562 32.22 -1.80 0.05
N GLY A 563 33.47 -2.08 0.42
CA GLY A 563 33.81 -3.25 1.23
C GLY A 563 33.20 -3.24 2.63
N ASN A 564 33.06 -2.06 3.26
CA ASN A 564 32.45 -1.94 4.58
C ASN A 564 30.93 -2.18 4.52
N THR A 565 30.25 -1.58 3.55
CA THR A 565 28.82 -1.78 3.26
C THR A 565 28.54 -3.26 2.98
N LYS A 566 29.37 -3.90 2.14
CA LYS A 566 29.25 -5.33 1.84
C LYS A 566 29.51 -6.20 3.07
N HIS A 567 30.50 -5.87 3.89
CA HIS A 567 30.82 -6.63 5.11
C HIS A 567 29.65 -6.62 6.10
N ALA A 568 29.16 -5.42 6.44
CA ALA A 568 28.02 -5.25 7.33
C ALA A 568 26.75 -5.94 6.80
N LEU A 569 26.47 -5.80 5.49
CA LEU A 569 25.35 -6.48 4.86
C LEU A 569 25.47 -8.00 4.92
N GLN A 570 26.66 -8.55 4.65
CA GLN A 570 26.87 -9.99 4.72
C GLN A 570 26.79 -10.52 6.16
N GLN A 571 27.21 -9.74 7.15
CA GLN A 571 27.02 -10.08 8.56
C GLN A 571 25.53 -10.12 8.89
N PHE A 572 24.80 -9.05 8.60
CA PHE A 572 23.35 -8.94 8.74
C PHE A 572 22.62 -10.13 8.07
N GLN A 573 22.96 -10.45 6.82
CA GLN A 573 22.34 -11.55 6.08
C GLN A 573 22.61 -12.93 6.69
N ARG A 574 23.81 -13.17 7.24
CA ARG A 574 24.12 -14.41 7.97
C ARG A 574 23.29 -14.54 9.25
N GLU A 575 23.27 -13.49 10.06
CA GLU A 575 22.57 -13.48 11.37
C GLU A 575 21.04 -13.57 11.21
N HIS A 576 20.49 -13.12 10.07
CA HIS A 576 19.08 -13.28 9.71
C HIS A 576 18.78 -14.44 8.74
N GLY A 577 19.73 -15.38 8.53
CA GLY A 577 19.49 -16.66 7.84
C GLY A 577 19.25 -16.57 6.33
N LEU A 578 19.72 -15.51 5.67
CA LEU A 578 19.47 -15.25 4.25
C LEU A 578 20.52 -15.90 3.33
N GLN A 579 20.05 -16.68 2.35
CA GLN A 579 20.89 -17.23 1.29
C GLN A 579 21.09 -16.21 0.15
N GLY A 580 22.35 -15.99 -0.26
CA GLY A 580 22.74 -15.01 -1.29
C GLY A 580 23.53 -13.82 -0.72
N LEU A 581 24.70 -14.08 -0.15
CA LEU A 581 25.44 -13.12 0.69
C LEU A 581 26.13 -12.00 -0.11
N GLY A 582 25.77 -10.75 0.18
CA GLY A 582 26.46 -9.53 -0.26
C GLY A 582 25.70 -8.70 -1.29
N VAL A 583 24.42 -9.01 -1.53
CA VAL A 583 23.50 -8.28 -2.42
C VAL A 583 22.21 -7.96 -1.67
N ALA A 584 21.79 -6.71 -1.65
CA ALA A 584 20.55 -6.28 -0.99
C ALA A 584 19.35 -6.31 -1.95
N GLY A 585 18.94 -7.52 -2.37
CA GLY A 585 17.62 -7.73 -2.99
C GLY A 585 16.48 -7.80 -1.97
N LEU A 586 15.23 -7.91 -2.45
CA LEU A 586 13.98 -7.85 -1.67
C LEU A 586 14.04 -8.53 -0.28
N LYS A 587 14.42 -9.82 -0.19
CA LYS A 587 14.50 -10.56 1.08
C LYS A 587 15.36 -9.86 2.16
N THR A 588 16.37 -9.12 1.74
CA THR A 588 17.30 -8.41 2.63
C THR A 588 16.71 -7.12 3.16
N GLY A 589 16.04 -6.32 2.32
CA GLY A 589 15.34 -5.10 2.77
C GLY A 589 14.22 -5.39 3.78
N LEU A 590 13.57 -6.54 3.63
CA LEU A 590 12.51 -7.05 4.49
C LEU A 590 13.06 -7.64 5.81
N ALA A 591 14.27 -8.19 5.78
CA ALA A 591 14.98 -8.53 7.00
C ALA A 591 15.53 -7.28 7.73
N LEU A 592 15.96 -6.23 7.03
CA LEU A 592 16.40 -5.00 7.71
C LEU A 592 15.24 -4.37 8.52
N ALA A 593 14.04 -4.32 7.92
CA ALA A 593 12.81 -3.93 8.60
C ALA A 593 12.45 -4.83 9.80
N ARG A 594 12.93 -6.08 9.78
CA ARG A 594 12.74 -7.10 10.84
C ARG A 594 13.39 -6.66 12.13
N ALA A 595 14.68 -6.35 12.07
CA ALA A 595 15.43 -5.88 13.23
C ALA A 595 15.02 -4.46 13.64
N GLU A 596 14.70 -3.58 12.69
CA GLU A 596 14.31 -2.18 12.95
C GLU A 596 13.03 -2.08 13.80
N SER A 597 12.09 -3.01 13.62
CA SER A 597 10.83 -3.06 14.36
C SER A 597 10.98 -3.26 15.88
N ALA A 598 12.15 -3.72 16.35
CA ALA A 598 12.46 -3.91 17.76
C ALA A 598 13.01 -2.64 18.45
N LEU A 599 13.48 -1.64 17.68
CA LEU A 599 14.15 -0.45 18.21
C LEU A 599 13.20 0.45 19.02
N MET A 600 13.72 1.15 20.03
CA MET A 600 12.95 2.14 20.81
C MET A 600 12.48 3.34 19.99
N SER A 601 13.13 3.60 18.86
CA SER A 601 12.70 4.56 17.85
C SER A 601 11.49 4.09 17.02
N HIS A 602 11.10 2.82 17.10
CA HIS A 602 9.95 2.26 16.40
C HIS A 602 8.66 2.33 17.27
N PRO A 603 7.50 2.73 16.71
CA PRO A 603 6.27 2.95 17.50
C PRO A 603 5.71 1.74 18.27
N SER A 604 6.13 0.50 17.94
CA SER A 604 5.72 -0.71 18.65
C SER A 604 6.50 -0.97 19.95
N HIS A 605 7.57 -0.23 20.21
CA HIS A 605 8.38 -0.44 21.42
C HIS A 605 7.71 0.20 22.65
N PRO A 606 7.60 -0.48 23.81
CA PRO A 606 6.84 0.02 24.97
C PRO A 606 7.26 1.42 25.44
N GLN A 607 8.55 1.73 25.35
CA GLN A 607 9.11 3.00 25.83
C GLN A 607 9.18 4.09 24.74
N HIS A 608 8.58 3.85 23.56
CA HIS A 608 8.58 4.80 22.45
C HIS A 608 7.97 6.17 22.83
N ALA A 609 6.94 6.19 23.67
CA ALA A 609 6.32 7.43 24.16
C ALA A 609 7.25 8.29 25.03
N LEU A 610 8.27 7.68 25.67
CA LEU A 610 9.29 8.42 26.41
C LEU A 610 10.41 8.90 25.47
N TYR A 611 10.87 8.03 24.57
CA TYR A 611 11.82 8.37 23.50
C TYR A 611 11.35 9.57 22.67
N THR A 612 10.09 9.58 22.21
CA THR A 612 9.56 10.64 21.35
C THR A 612 9.39 11.97 22.09
N GLN A 613 9.05 11.96 23.39
CA GLN A 613 9.11 13.18 24.22
C GLN A 613 10.54 13.74 24.31
N VAL A 614 11.52 12.89 24.63
CA VAL A 614 12.93 13.29 24.72
C VAL A 614 13.41 13.84 23.38
N LEU A 615 13.10 13.17 22.26
CA LEU A 615 13.48 13.59 20.91
C LEU A 615 12.87 14.95 20.53
N GLU A 616 11.61 15.19 20.87
CA GLU A 616 10.95 16.49 20.66
C GLU A 616 11.69 17.62 21.39
N LYS A 617 12.14 17.36 22.63
CA LYS A 617 12.88 18.35 23.42
C LYS A 617 14.34 18.50 22.98
N VAL A 618 15.00 17.44 22.53
CA VAL A 618 16.32 17.51 21.86
C VAL A 618 16.22 18.38 20.60
N HIS A 619 15.23 18.14 19.74
CA HIS A 619 14.98 18.98 18.56
C HIS A 619 14.58 20.43 18.92
N ALA A 620 14.00 20.69 20.09
CA ALA A 620 13.73 22.05 20.56
C ALA A 620 15.01 22.79 20.97
N GLU A 621 15.88 22.12 21.73
CA GLU A 621 17.15 22.67 22.21
C GLU A 621 18.17 22.85 21.07
N GLU A 622 18.24 21.91 20.12
CA GLU A 622 19.02 22.05 18.89
C GLU A 622 18.58 23.29 18.08
N ARG A 623 17.27 23.48 17.88
CA ARG A 623 16.73 24.67 17.20
C ARG A 623 17.04 25.96 17.96
N ALA A 624 16.97 25.96 19.29
CA ALA A 624 17.33 27.11 20.11
C ALA A 624 18.81 27.51 19.96
N ARG A 625 19.68 26.53 19.63
CA ARG A 625 21.13 26.72 19.40
C ARG A 625 21.52 26.85 17.92
N GLY A 626 20.57 26.80 16.99
CA GLY A 626 20.85 26.81 15.54
C GLY A 626 21.54 25.54 15.02
N LEU A 627 21.48 24.43 15.77
CA LEU A 627 22.02 23.14 15.37
C LEU A 627 21.03 22.39 14.45
N ALA A 628 21.57 21.67 13.47
CA ALA A 628 20.78 20.94 12.48
C ALA A 628 20.47 19.51 12.94
N SER A 629 19.23 19.28 13.38
CA SER A 629 18.74 17.96 13.82
C SER A 629 18.95 16.84 12.79
N GLY A 630 19.23 15.62 13.26
CA GLY A 630 19.43 14.46 12.40
C GLY A 630 19.67 13.15 13.18
N HIS A 631 20.49 12.26 12.62
CA HIS A 631 20.75 10.95 13.22
C HIS A 631 21.48 11.01 14.57
N HIS A 632 22.27 12.05 14.82
CA HIS A 632 22.85 12.28 16.16
C HIS A 632 21.74 12.56 17.19
N SER A 633 20.77 13.41 16.85
CA SER A 633 19.61 13.77 17.70
C SER A 633 18.80 12.55 18.12
N GLN A 634 18.57 11.61 17.21
CA GLN A 634 17.89 10.33 17.47
C GLN A 634 18.66 9.47 18.47
N ARG A 635 19.99 9.36 18.31
CA ARG A 635 20.85 8.52 19.16
C ARG A 635 21.06 9.15 20.55
N ILE A 636 21.18 10.48 20.59
CA ILE A 636 21.14 11.30 21.81
C ILE A 636 19.82 11.07 22.57
N ALA A 637 18.67 11.21 21.90
CA ALA A 637 17.38 11.01 22.53
C ALA A 637 17.14 9.57 22.99
N ALA A 638 17.65 8.59 22.24
CA ALA A 638 17.60 7.18 22.63
C ALA A 638 18.38 6.92 23.93
N ALA A 639 19.64 7.38 24.02
CA ALA A 639 20.42 7.25 25.24
C ALA A 639 19.81 8.03 26.41
N LEU A 640 19.33 9.26 26.18
CA LEU A 640 18.75 10.09 27.23
C LEU A 640 17.40 9.55 27.75
N ALA A 641 16.63 8.85 26.92
CA ALA A 641 15.42 8.15 27.36
C ALA A 641 15.72 6.92 28.25
N VAL A 642 16.90 6.29 28.15
CA VAL A 642 17.36 5.27 29.12
C VAL A 642 17.45 5.89 30.51
N GLU A 643 18.06 7.07 30.59
CA GLU A 643 18.26 7.80 31.85
C GLU A 643 16.95 8.35 32.42
N CYS A 644 16.06 8.88 31.57
CA CYS A 644 14.71 9.26 32.00
C CYS A 644 13.98 8.08 32.67
N LEU A 645 14.04 6.87 32.09
CA LEU A 645 13.39 5.71 32.69
C LEU A 645 14.06 5.29 34.00
N ARG A 646 15.40 5.39 34.09
CA ARG A 646 16.18 5.07 35.30
C ARG A 646 15.79 5.97 36.49
N GLU A 647 15.64 7.26 36.25
CA GLU A 647 15.25 8.26 37.27
C GLU A 647 13.73 8.36 37.49
N GLY A 648 12.94 7.48 36.87
CA GLY A 648 11.47 7.49 36.98
C GLY A 648 10.81 8.77 36.44
N ILE A 649 11.47 9.42 35.47
CA ILE A 649 10.97 10.58 34.73
C ILE A 649 10.04 10.08 33.62
N THR A 650 8.74 10.31 33.82
CA THR A 650 7.67 9.85 32.91
C THR A 650 7.13 10.95 31.98
N ARG A 651 7.47 12.21 32.27
CA ARG A 651 7.14 13.39 31.46
C ARG A 651 8.41 14.23 31.30
N VAL A 652 8.74 14.61 30.07
CA VAL A 652 9.93 15.45 29.81
C VAL A 652 9.48 16.80 29.28
N ASP A 653 9.69 17.85 30.08
CA ASP A 653 9.22 19.21 29.76
C ASP A 653 10.26 19.99 28.97
N ARG A 654 11.55 19.83 29.32
CA ARG A 654 12.68 20.33 28.51
C ARG A 654 13.87 19.38 28.54
N VAL A 655 14.79 19.62 27.61
CA VAL A 655 16.14 19.08 27.59
C VAL A 655 17.09 20.26 27.75
N GLU A 656 18.14 20.08 28.54
CA GLU A 656 19.14 21.10 28.82
C GLU A 656 20.51 20.59 28.36
N VAL A 657 21.18 21.34 27.49
CA VAL A 657 22.55 21.09 27.06
C VAL A 657 23.49 22.08 27.76
N ASN A 658 24.70 21.66 28.13
CA ASN A 658 25.68 22.56 28.76
C ASN A 658 26.31 23.56 27.77
N ALA A 659 27.14 24.49 28.26
CA ALA A 659 27.61 25.64 27.47
C ALA A 659 28.56 25.30 26.30
N ASP A 660 29.27 24.17 26.39
CA ASP A 660 30.20 23.65 25.38
C ASP A 660 29.59 22.53 24.50
N ASN A 661 28.30 22.22 24.69
CA ASN A 661 27.57 21.13 24.05
C ASN A 661 28.14 19.70 24.31
N SER A 662 28.92 19.50 25.38
CA SER A 662 29.48 18.18 25.71
C SER A 662 28.53 17.26 26.48
N LEU A 663 27.61 17.82 27.27
CA LEU A 663 26.64 17.09 28.10
C LEU A 663 25.19 17.53 27.83
N VAL A 664 24.27 16.59 27.94
CA VAL A 664 22.82 16.81 27.82
C VAL A 664 22.05 16.06 28.90
N ARG A 665 21.00 16.68 29.45
CA ARG A 665 20.08 16.08 30.43
C ARG A 665 18.62 16.38 30.10
N ALA A 666 17.71 15.56 30.60
CA ALA A 666 16.26 15.78 30.50
C ALA A 666 15.70 16.26 31.84
N VAL A 667 14.66 17.11 31.80
CA VAL A 667 14.08 17.74 32.99
C VAL A 667 12.56 17.61 33.01
N GLN A 668 12.03 17.22 34.16
CA GLN A 668 10.62 17.21 34.53
C GLN A 668 10.34 18.30 35.55
N VAL A 669 9.49 19.25 35.18
CA VAL A 669 9.13 20.43 35.98
C VAL A 669 8.18 20.07 37.12
N GLY A 670 8.40 20.67 38.30
CA GLY A 670 7.56 20.52 39.49
C GLY A 670 6.09 20.92 39.23
N ALA A 671 5.15 20.22 39.86
CA ALA A 671 3.71 20.34 39.55
C ALA A 671 3.06 21.70 39.93
N MET A 672 3.80 22.61 40.58
CA MET A 672 3.32 23.91 41.03
C MET A 672 4.05 25.08 40.34
N ARG A 673 5.38 24.99 40.16
CA ARG A 673 6.26 25.99 39.54
C ARG A 673 7.53 25.34 39.01
N ASP A 674 8.16 25.99 38.03
CA ASP A 674 9.51 25.70 37.56
C ASP A 674 10.55 26.34 38.50
N GLU A 675 10.80 25.67 39.63
CA GLU A 675 11.84 26.03 40.58
C GLU A 675 12.88 24.89 40.63
N PRO A 676 14.19 25.14 40.45
CA PRO A 676 15.19 24.08 40.28
C PRO A 676 15.25 23.02 41.38
N GLY A 677 14.88 23.37 42.63
CA GLY A 677 14.81 22.43 43.76
C GLY A 677 13.55 21.56 43.82
N LEU A 678 12.57 21.79 42.93
CA LEU A 678 11.32 21.02 42.82
C LEU A 678 11.23 20.21 41.52
N ASN A 679 12.16 20.43 40.59
CA ASN A 679 12.25 19.71 39.33
C ASN A 679 13.01 18.39 39.53
N ARG A 680 12.67 17.36 38.73
CA ARG A 680 13.52 16.18 38.54
C ARG A 680 14.33 16.33 37.26
N ALA A 681 15.57 15.87 37.27
CA ALA A 681 16.44 15.86 36.09
C ALA A 681 17.23 14.55 36.03
N THR A 682 17.61 14.13 34.83
CA THR A 682 18.59 13.05 34.67
C THR A 682 20.00 13.53 35.02
N ASP A 683 20.91 12.59 35.27
CA ASP A 683 22.33 12.85 35.07
C ASP A 683 22.62 13.33 33.63
N GLY A 684 23.72 14.05 33.47
CA GLY A 684 24.15 14.57 32.18
C GLY A 684 24.94 13.53 31.38
N ILE A 685 24.43 13.14 30.21
CA ILE A 685 25.11 12.17 29.33
C ILE A 685 25.99 12.87 28.29
N SER A 686 27.09 12.20 27.91
CA SER A 686 28.03 12.68 26.89
C SER A 686 27.40 12.72 25.50
N VAL A 687 27.22 13.92 24.95
CA VAL A 687 26.65 14.15 23.61
C VAL A 687 27.48 13.45 22.51
N PRO A 688 28.83 13.55 22.47
CA PRO A 688 29.65 12.84 21.47
C PRO A 688 29.61 11.31 21.60
N GLN A 689 29.36 10.77 22.79
CA GLN A 689 29.19 9.33 22.99
C GLN A 689 27.80 8.88 22.54
N ALA A 690 26.75 9.57 23.00
CA ALA A 690 25.37 9.25 22.66
C ALA A 690 25.11 9.36 21.15
N ALA A 691 25.68 10.36 20.47
CA ALA A 691 25.64 10.50 19.01
C ALA A 691 26.32 9.36 18.23
N ARG A 692 27.13 8.52 18.90
CA ARG A 692 27.85 7.36 18.32
C ARG A 692 27.35 5.99 18.82
N GLN A 693 26.52 5.95 19.86
CA GLN A 693 25.86 4.74 20.35
C GLN A 693 24.77 4.31 19.36
N ALA A 694 24.71 3.04 18.95
CA ALA A 694 23.68 2.59 17.99
C ALA A 694 22.27 2.61 18.63
N LEU A 695 21.22 2.78 17.82
CA LEU A 695 19.84 2.78 18.35
C LEU A 695 19.50 1.42 18.97
N ALA A 696 20.04 0.33 18.44
CA ALA A 696 19.96 -1.01 19.05
C ALA A 696 20.58 -1.06 20.47
N GLU A 697 21.76 -0.46 20.66
CA GLU A 697 22.49 -0.44 21.93
C GLU A 697 21.67 0.30 23.02
N SER A 698 21.06 1.46 22.71
CA SER A 698 20.17 2.18 23.63
C SER A 698 18.84 1.43 23.89
N THR A 699 18.33 0.70 22.89
CA THR A 699 17.09 -0.08 23.00
C THR A 699 17.24 -1.22 24.00
N GLU A 700 18.34 -1.97 23.94
CA GLU A 700 18.64 -3.04 24.90
C GLU A 700 18.78 -2.49 26.32
N GLN A 701 19.48 -1.35 26.48
CA GLN A 701 19.64 -0.67 27.77
C GLN A 701 18.30 -0.27 28.39
N ILE A 702 17.41 0.42 27.66
CA ILE A 702 16.12 0.85 28.23
C ILE A 702 15.19 -0.34 28.53
N GLN A 703 15.26 -1.41 27.75
CA GLN A 703 14.48 -2.63 28.00
C GLN A 703 14.97 -3.35 29.27
N GLN A 704 16.29 -3.40 29.52
CA GLN A 704 16.84 -3.95 30.77
C GLN A 704 16.45 -3.10 31.99
N VAL A 705 16.48 -1.76 31.88
CA VAL A 705 16.00 -0.86 32.95
C VAL A 705 14.51 -1.11 33.24
N ALA A 706 13.67 -1.24 32.21
CA ALA A 706 12.24 -1.52 32.37
C ALA A 706 11.96 -2.84 33.11
N VAL A 707 12.70 -3.91 32.78
CA VAL A 707 12.58 -5.22 33.46
C VAL A 707 13.00 -5.12 34.92
N ASN A 708 14.11 -4.42 35.22
CA ASN A 708 14.61 -4.24 36.57
C ASN A 708 13.59 -3.48 37.46
N LEU A 709 12.99 -2.41 36.95
CA LEU A 709 11.98 -1.63 37.66
C LEU A 709 10.70 -2.46 37.93
N GLN A 710 10.25 -3.27 36.96
CA GLN A 710 9.10 -4.16 37.16
C GLN A 710 9.35 -5.24 38.22
N ALA A 711 10.59 -5.75 38.33
CA ALA A 711 10.96 -6.69 39.39
C ALA A 711 10.90 -6.01 40.77
N GLN A 712 11.54 -4.84 40.92
CA GLN A 712 11.55 -4.07 42.18
C GLN A 712 10.13 -3.71 42.66
N GLN A 713 9.24 -3.33 41.75
CA GLN A 713 7.83 -3.04 42.06
C GLN A 713 7.08 -4.28 42.60
N ARG A 714 7.32 -5.46 42.02
CA ARG A 714 6.71 -6.72 42.49
C ARG A 714 7.24 -7.11 43.86
N ASP A 715 8.54 -6.98 44.10
CA ASP A 715 9.15 -7.28 45.41
C ASP A 715 8.60 -6.35 46.51
N GLN A 716 8.40 -5.07 46.20
CA GLN A 716 7.78 -4.12 47.12
C GLN A 716 6.31 -4.46 47.40
N GLN A 717 5.53 -4.87 46.37
CA GLN A 717 4.13 -5.30 46.54
C GLN A 717 4.01 -6.60 47.36
N GLN A 718 4.92 -7.56 47.16
CA GLN A 718 4.94 -8.80 47.96
C GLN A 718 5.32 -8.53 49.41
N ARG A 719 6.32 -7.66 49.65
CA ARG A 719 6.72 -7.26 51.02
C ARG A 719 5.62 -6.49 51.75
N SER A 720 4.90 -5.59 51.06
CA SER A 720 3.79 -4.86 51.68
C SER A 720 2.60 -5.78 51.97
N GLN A 721 2.21 -6.67 51.06
CA GLN A 721 1.18 -7.68 51.31
C GLN A 721 1.56 -8.62 52.48
N ALA A 722 2.81 -9.10 52.54
CA ALA A 722 3.30 -9.89 53.67
C ALA A 722 3.25 -9.11 54.99
N SER A 723 3.57 -7.81 54.99
CA SER A 723 3.48 -6.96 56.19
C SER A 723 2.05 -6.64 56.64
N VAL A 724 1.06 -6.79 55.75
CA VAL A 724 -0.38 -6.66 56.05
C VAL A 724 -0.96 -7.98 56.54
N LEU A 725 -0.47 -9.13 56.05
CA LEU A 725 -0.85 -10.47 56.52
C LEU A 725 -0.18 -10.87 57.85
N ALA A 726 0.80 -10.09 58.33
CA ALA A 726 1.51 -10.28 59.59
C ALA A 726 1.09 -9.26 60.68
N ARG A 727 -0.09 -8.66 60.53
CA ARG A 727 -0.72 -7.69 61.46
C ARG A 727 -2.16 -8.09 61.75
#